data_AF-A0A1M5NIK1-F1
#
_entry.id   AF-A0A1M5NIK1-F1
#
_cell.length_a   1.000
_cell.length_b   1.000
_cell.length_c   1.000
_cell.angle_alpha   90.00
_cell.angle_beta   90.00
_cell.angle_gamma   90.00
#
_symmetry.space_group_name_H-M   'P 1'
#
loop_
_entity.id
_entity.type
_entity.pdbx_description
1 polymer ?
#
loop_
_entity_poly.entity_id
_entity_poly.type
_entity_poly.pdbx_seq_one_letter_code
_entity_poly.pdbx_strand_id
1 'polypeptide(L)'
;MNKIKLSVLAASVCTSLFLGACGEDSSTGSNSGDKVTSETSVETIYDLGKCSSERKGEIIFVEENDSDYLCDGNNWKNLGTPESSDSKDISSNSKDDSSTSKDESSDSKNDVSSTDKSSDSKDDLSSASKDENTSVDKSSDSKEVSSSSKDEASETPGSSSSSVVNSSSVVESSSSVRGQNEVVADVAVSKQTFTGVAQKGPFTAGSVVKLSELDEVLDLTGTSFEWEVTTDQGEYTSSKVTLRSQYALMQVSGFYYNENTGKTSTGQLTLKSMVDLNERKSANVNILGHLTHKRIVNLFAESGKYKNVPAAKSAAEKEVMNSFHWTVNNHAFEDLNIFGSTEDDAKLLAASILLQGDLSDADFSSRLASLTTDFEDDGVWNDSAARIAVADWAMDTTRSFSKIREKLLEVGPRVPNFEKYIYQFAGIVYDIGVCSENRDGEKVKIKNPYSKNLGQEYVCADGKWRKPTSTEKRLGFACAVKNKGTIVHEGTTNGNLDWYCPGDGNWRLARVYDYPKSNYFNPSKSYGTLKDSRDGKTYKTVKIGTQTWMAENLNYYDKNNANLQKSTWCYEDVEENCEVGGRFYTWAAAMNLDPKYNSNSASAAGVIKIPHQGLCPAGWHIPNTGEFSILREYVVMMEGGGKVDFNDGSGQLKSVLGWHDLKSPFITPRDPYGFSAIPTGAYYGSHRDPDGQFSRYVFDDASYYANYWSASEGKKATGAVYWFLEYGSSTFDYHDAQYNDKDRGYSIRCIID
;
A
#
# COMPACT_ATOMS: atom_id res chain seq x y z
N MET A 1 -57.53 13.46 -22.01
CA MET A 1 -58.50 14.52 -21.64
C MET A 1 -57.83 15.90 -21.80
N ASN A 2 -58.56 16.99 -21.54
CA ASN A 2 -58.19 18.42 -21.75
C ASN A 2 -56.72 18.76 -21.41
N LYS A 3 -55.94 19.51 -22.21
CA LYS A 3 -56.11 20.86 -22.81
C LYS A 3 -55.95 22.04 -21.83
N ILE A 4 -54.87 22.81 -22.02
CA ILE A 4 -54.66 24.29 -21.92
C ILE A 4 -53.22 24.47 -22.47
N LYS A 5 -52.87 25.14 -23.59
CA LYS A 5 -53.17 26.45 -24.19
C LYS A 5 -52.66 27.67 -23.39
N LEU A 6 -51.50 28.21 -23.80
CA LEU A 6 -51.44 29.58 -24.34
C LEU A 6 -50.23 29.79 -25.25
N SER A 7 -50.25 30.87 -26.04
CA SER A 7 -49.26 31.24 -27.05
C SER A 7 -49.24 32.77 -27.21
N VAL A 8 -48.06 33.40 -27.25
CA VAL A 8 -47.91 34.84 -27.53
C VAL A 8 -46.74 35.04 -28.48
N LEU A 9 -46.95 35.84 -29.53
CA LEU A 9 -45.90 36.37 -30.41
C LEU A 9 -45.36 37.69 -29.83
N ALA A 10 -44.07 37.93 -29.98
CA ALA A 10 -43.55 39.26 -30.30
C ALA A 10 -42.25 39.09 -31.10
N ALA A 11 -42.12 39.81 -32.21
CA ALA A 11 -40.87 39.96 -32.94
C ALA A 11 -40.30 41.35 -32.66
N SER A 12 -38.98 41.50 -32.75
CA SER A 12 -38.35 42.80 -32.94
C SER A 12 -37.25 42.66 -33.99
N VAL A 13 -37.22 43.60 -34.93
CA VAL A 13 -36.22 43.71 -35.98
C VAL A 13 -35.54 45.06 -35.80
N CYS A 14 -34.22 45.06 -35.64
CA CYS A 14 -33.39 46.26 -35.74
C CYS A 14 -32.30 46.01 -36.76
N THR A 15 -32.31 46.80 -37.83
CA THR A 15 -31.36 46.74 -38.95
C THR A 15 -30.67 48.09 -39.06
N SER A 16 -29.42 48.11 -39.55
CA SER A 16 -28.62 49.32 -39.87
C SER A 16 -28.17 50.12 -38.62
N LEU A 17 -27.12 50.95 -38.67
CA LEU A 17 -26.54 51.71 -39.79
C LEU A 17 -24.99 51.65 -39.84
N PHE A 18 -24.44 51.92 -41.03
CA PHE A 18 -23.03 52.28 -41.22
C PHE A 18 -22.75 53.70 -40.68
N LEU A 19 -21.53 53.91 -40.19
CA LEU A 19 -20.79 55.15 -40.39
C LEU A 19 -19.35 54.80 -40.81
N GLY A 20 -18.72 55.69 -41.57
CA GLY A 20 -17.35 55.54 -42.05
C GLY A 20 -16.86 56.81 -42.73
N ALA A 21 -15.63 56.73 -43.28
CA ALA A 21 -14.88 57.78 -43.97
C ALA A 21 -14.38 58.96 -43.09
N CYS A 22 -13.07 59.00 -42.87
CA CYS A 22 -12.13 60.09 -43.20
C CYS A 22 -10.73 59.71 -42.66
N GLY A 23 -9.62 59.90 -43.38
CA GLY A 23 -9.44 60.37 -44.76
C GLY A 23 -8.01 60.07 -45.24
N GLU A 24 -7.77 60.23 -46.53
CA GLU A 24 -6.44 60.03 -47.16
C GLU A 24 -5.51 61.22 -46.88
N ASP A 25 -4.20 61.01 -46.83
CA ASP A 25 -3.31 61.55 -47.87
C ASP A 25 -1.92 60.87 -47.87
N SER A 26 -1.08 61.16 -48.87
CA SER A 26 0.24 60.52 -49.04
C SER A 26 1.34 61.47 -49.52
N SER A 27 2.58 61.34 -48.98
CA SER A 27 3.84 61.51 -49.72
C SER A 27 5.13 61.42 -48.86
N THR A 28 6.13 60.73 -49.42
CA THR A 28 7.60 60.89 -49.30
C THR A 28 8.26 61.69 -48.16
N GLY A 29 9.34 61.14 -47.56
CA GLY A 29 10.60 61.94 -47.43
C GLY A 29 11.45 61.86 -46.14
N SER A 30 12.14 60.74 -45.89
CA SER A 30 13.51 60.64 -45.29
C SER A 30 13.92 61.39 -43.99
N ASN A 31 14.45 60.61 -43.03
CA ASN A 31 15.50 60.93 -42.04
C ASN A 31 15.35 62.15 -41.11
N SER A 32 14.98 61.88 -39.85
CA SER A 32 15.95 61.90 -38.73
C SER A 32 15.43 61.01 -37.60
N GLY A 33 16.30 60.56 -36.69
CA GLY A 33 16.00 59.48 -35.76
C GLY A 33 15.59 59.95 -34.36
N ASP A 34 14.61 59.25 -33.78
CA ASP A 34 14.35 59.22 -32.35
C ASP A 34 14.26 57.75 -31.91
N LYS A 35 14.89 57.38 -30.79
CA LYS A 35 14.93 55.98 -30.32
C LYS A 35 13.72 55.67 -29.44
N VAL A 36 12.54 55.61 -30.07
CA VAL A 36 11.32 55.08 -29.44
C VAL A 36 11.59 53.62 -29.05
N THR A 37 11.51 53.32 -27.75
CA THR A 37 11.39 51.94 -27.27
C THR A 37 10.01 51.43 -27.63
N SER A 38 9.92 50.45 -28.53
CA SER A 38 8.68 49.69 -28.70
C SER A 38 8.42 48.89 -27.43
N GLU A 39 7.28 49.14 -26.79
CA GLU A 39 6.67 48.15 -25.91
C GLU A 39 6.40 46.93 -26.78
N THR A 40 7.25 45.92 -26.62
CA THR A 40 7.25 44.71 -27.43
C THR A 40 6.69 43.63 -26.53
N SER A 41 5.39 43.37 -26.63
CA SER A 41 4.79 42.21 -25.98
C SER A 41 4.98 40.96 -26.82
N VAL A 42 4.98 39.81 -26.16
CA VAL A 42 4.99 38.49 -26.81
C VAL A 42 4.00 37.56 -26.13
N GLU A 43 3.38 36.63 -26.88
CA GLU A 43 2.32 35.77 -26.35
C GLU A 43 2.84 34.84 -25.24
N THR A 44 4.02 34.22 -25.41
CA THR A 44 4.55 33.22 -24.48
C THR A 44 6.02 33.40 -24.13
N ILE A 45 6.48 32.70 -23.08
CA ILE A 45 7.89 32.68 -22.66
C ILE A 45 8.85 32.14 -23.75
N TYR A 46 8.33 31.38 -24.72
CA TYR A 46 9.10 30.82 -25.85
C TYR A 46 9.32 31.81 -27.00
N ASP A 47 8.70 32.99 -26.93
CA ASP A 47 8.78 34.06 -27.93
C ASP A 47 9.76 35.17 -27.50
N LEU A 48 10.30 35.11 -26.28
CA LEU A 48 11.32 36.05 -25.76
C LEU A 48 12.57 36.14 -26.65
N GLY A 49 12.93 35.03 -27.31
CA GLY A 49 14.19 34.88 -28.00
C GLY A 49 15.36 34.71 -27.02
N LYS A 50 16.49 34.13 -27.43
CA LYS A 50 17.71 34.16 -26.59
C LYS A 50 18.13 35.59 -26.18
N CYS A 51 18.43 35.82 -24.90
CA CYS A 51 19.12 37.02 -24.44
C CYS A 51 20.60 36.97 -24.86
N SER A 52 21.12 38.08 -25.37
CA SER A 52 22.49 38.19 -25.88
C SER A 52 23.10 39.53 -25.49
N SER A 53 24.42 39.67 -25.66
CA SER A 53 25.14 40.91 -25.40
C SER A 53 24.69 42.07 -26.30
N GLU A 54 24.04 41.77 -27.42
CA GLU A 54 23.46 42.74 -28.36
C GLU A 54 22.07 43.21 -27.92
N ARG A 55 21.34 42.39 -27.15
CA ARG A 55 20.01 42.66 -26.57
C ARG A 55 20.06 43.18 -25.13
N LYS A 56 21.26 43.43 -24.59
CA LYS A 56 21.45 43.89 -23.20
C LYS A 56 20.69 45.20 -22.92
N GLY A 57 19.75 45.16 -21.97
CA GLY A 57 18.89 46.29 -21.60
C GLY A 57 17.55 46.35 -22.33
N GLU A 58 17.24 45.36 -23.17
CA GLU A 58 15.90 45.15 -23.74
C GLU A 58 14.94 44.63 -22.66
N ILE A 59 13.70 45.13 -22.65
CA ILE A 59 12.60 44.68 -21.79
C ILE A 59 11.45 44.23 -22.68
N ILE A 60 10.91 43.05 -22.39
CA ILE A 60 9.77 42.44 -23.10
C ILE A 60 8.71 42.01 -22.09
N PHE A 61 7.44 42.29 -22.40
CA PHE A 61 6.29 41.84 -21.62
C PHE A 61 5.77 40.49 -22.15
N VAL A 62 5.58 39.50 -21.28
CA VAL A 62 5.09 38.16 -21.66
C VAL A 62 3.62 38.03 -21.25
N GLU A 63 2.72 37.95 -22.22
CA GLU A 63 1.27 37.99 -22.00
C GLU A 63 0.75 36.75 -21.24
N GLU A 64 1.33 35.55 -21.45
CA GLU A 64 1.03 34.35 -20.67
C GLU A 64 1.39 34.47 -19.17
N ASN A 65 2.35 35.34 -18.82
CA ASN A 65 2.90 35.45 -17.47
C ASN A 65 2.56 36.79 -16.77
N ASP A 66 1.89 37.73 -17.46
CA ASP A 66 1.57 39.08 -16.97
C ASP A 66 2.80 39.79 -16.35
N SER A 67 3.99 39.60 -16.94
CA SER A 67 5.28 39.98 -16.34
C SER A 67 6.29 40.52 -17.35
N ASP A 68 7.10 41.48 -16.91
CA ASP A 68 8.24 42.04 -17.66
C ASP A 68 9.51 41.19 -17.48
N TYR A 69 10.26 40.99 -18.56
CA TYR A 69 11.56 40.31 -18.58
C TYR A 69 12.64 41.25 -19.13
N LEU A 70 13.77 41.38 -18.41
CA LEU A 70 14.92 42.23 -18.77
C LEU A 70 16.12 41.38 -19.20
N CYS A 71 16.70 41.63 -20.37
CA CYS A 71 17.90 40.94 -20.83
C CYS A 71 19.16 41.58 -20.21
N ASP A 72 19.88 40.82 -19.38
CA ASP A 72 21.10 41.28 -18.71
C ASP A 72 22.34 41.27 -19.60
N GLY A 73 22.25 40.72 -20.82
CA GLY A 73 23.35 40.54 -21.77
C GLY A 73 23.86 39.11 -21.92
N ASN A 74 23.40 38.17 -21.09
CA ASN A 74 23.45 36.72 -21.32
C ASN A 74 22.12 36.05 -20.99
N ASN A 75 21.44 36.55 -19.95
CA ASN A 75 20.33 35.93 -19.27
C ASN A 75 19.10 36.86 -19.28
N TRP A 76 17.90 36.31 -19.50
CA TRP A 76 16.67 37.02 -19.15
C TRP A 76 16.44 37.01 -17.64
N LYS A 77 15.87 38.09 -17.13
CA LYS A 77 15.49 38.22 -15.72
C LYS A 77 14.06 38.74 -15.63
N ASN A 78 13.16 37.92 -15.10
CA ASN A 78 11.82 38.32 -14.71
C ASN A 78 11.89 39.48 -13.68
N LEU A 79 11.09 40.52 -13.90
CA LEU A 79 10.93 41.69 -13.04
C LEU A 79 9.59 41.70 -12.27
N GLY A 80 8.66 40.80 -12.63
CA GLY A 80 7.30 40.72 -12.12
C GLY A 80 6.29 41.54 -12.96
N THR A 81 5.07 41.64 -12.44
CA THR A 81 4.00 42.49 -13.00
C THR A 81 4.44 43.96 -13.06
N PRO A 82 4.26 44.68 -14.18
CA PRO A 82 4.68 46.08 -14.29
C PRO A 82 3.96 47.00 -13.29
N GLU A 83 4.71 47.75 -12.49
CA GLU A 83 4.14 48.76 -11.58
C GLU A 83 3.50 49.90 -12.39
N SER A 84 2.18 50.04 -12.31
CA SER A 84 1.42 51.04 -13.05
C SER A 84 1.80 52.46 -12.64
N SER A 85 2.60 53.13 -13.48
CA SER A 85 3.12 54.46 -13.16
C SER A 85 2.02 55.52 -13.14
N ASP A 86 1.81 56.12 -11.96
CA ASP A 86 1.02 57.35 -11.80
C ASP A 86 1.88 58.46 -11.16
N SER A 87 1.50 59.71 -11.38
CA SER A 87 2.48 60.80 -11.54
C SER A 87 2.94 61.54 -10.27
N LYS A 88 4.26 61.52 -10.04
CA LYS A 88 5.12 62.59 -9.49
C LYS A 88 4.85 63.13 -8.07
N ASP A 89 5.95 63.27 -7.31
CA ASP A 89 6.47 64.62 -7.03
C ASP A 89 8.01 64.64 -6.87
N ILE A 90 8.63 65.82 -6.82
CA ILE A 90 10.07 66.05 -7.05
C ILE A 90 10.80 66.63 -5.84
N SER A 91 11.94 66.04 -5.42
CA SER A 91 13.09 66.82 -4.91
C SER A 91 14.45 66.07 -4.82
N SER A 92 15.37 66.48 -5.71
CA SER A 92 16.82 66.71 -5.49
C SER A 92 17.74 65.72 -4.72
N ASN A 93 18.82 65.32 -5.41
CA ASN A 93 20.24 65.28 -4.95
C ASN A 93 20.68 64.43 -3.72
N SER A 94 21.89 63.87 -3.67
CA SER A 94 22.92 63.59 -4.69
C SER A 94 24.11 62.79 -4.10
N LYS A 95 24.66 61.85 -4.89
CA LYS A 95 26.10 61.48 -4.97
C LYS A 95 26.83 60.74 -3.82
N ASP A 96 27.74 59.89 -4.31
CA ASP A 96 29.06 59.48 -3.79
C ASP A 96 29.17 58.41 -2.68
N ASP A 97 30.36 57.81 -2.59
CA ASP A 97 30.66 56.46 -2.09
C ASP A 97 31.14 56.35 -0.63
N SER A 98 31.14 55.10 -0.14
CA SER A 98 32.13 54.50 0.79
C SER A 98 32.06 54.75 2.32
N SER A 99 31.91 53.62 3.04
CA SER A 99 32.67 53.17 4.22
C SER A 99 32.94 54.07 5.45
N THR A 100 32.49 53.56 6.61
CA THR A 100 33.19 53.46 7.92
C THR A 100 33.53 54.71 8.75
N SER A 101 32.93 54.78 9.94
CA SER A 101 33.59 54.92 11.26
C SER A 101 32.56 54.46 12.34
N LYS A 102 32.84 53.92 13.55
CA LYS A 102 33.88 54.14 14.58
C LYS A 102 33.89 55.56 15.15
N ASP A 103 34.05 55.81 16.44
CA ASP A 103 33.82 55.06 17.68
C ASP A 103 33.41 56.15 18.71
N GLU A 104 32.65 55.84 19.76
CA GLU A 104 32.84 56.57 21.03
C GLU A 104 32.46 55.72 22.26
N SER A 105 32.91 56.12 23.45
CA SER A 105 33.22 55.20 24.56
C SER A 105 33.09 55.83 25.95
N SER A 106 33.67 55.18 26.99
CA SER A 106 33.74 55.57 28.42
C SER A 106 32.43 55.38 29.22
N ASP A 107 32.40 55.03 30.52
CA ASP A 107 33.31 54.37 31.50
C ASP A 107 32.36 53.87 32.66
N SER A 108 32.66 53.28 33.83
CA SER A 108 33.83 52.86 34.63
C SER A 108 33.28 51.95 35.76
N LYS A 109 34.00 51.12 36.54
CA LYS A 109 35.33 50.45 36.53
C LYS A 109 35.41 49.58 37.82
N ASN A 110 36.51 48.84 37.99
CA ASN A 110 37.03 48.25 39.26
C ASN A 110 36.43 46.93 39.82
N ASP A 111 37.16 46.09 40.57
CA ASP A 111 38.54 45.57 40.35
C ASP A 111 38.94 44.42 41.33
N VAL A 112 40.11 43.78 41.07
CA VAL A 112 41.09 43.22 42.05
C VAL A 112 40.73 41.97 42.91
N SER A 113 41.06 40.80 42.33
CA SER A 113 42.03 39.77 42.86
C SER A 113 41.76 38.76 44.00
N SER A 114 42.31 37.55 43.79
CA SER A 114 42.98 36.65 44.79
C SER A 114 42.10 35.85 45.80
N THR A 115 42.49 34.70 46.39
CA THR A 115 43.77 33.93 46.36
C THR A 115 43.56 32.42 46.65
N ASP A 116 44.51 31.59 46.19
CA ASP A 116 45.09 30.38 46.84
C ASP A 116 44.35 29.01 47.06
N LYS A 117 45.19 27.96 46.91
CA LYS A 117 45.18 26.59 47.47
C LYS A 117 44.16 25.57 46.92
N SER A 118 44.50 24.41 46.34
CA SER A 118 45.70 23.53 46.27
C SER A 118 45.77 22.35 47.26
N SER A 119 45.48 21.15 46.75
CA SER A 119 46.11 19.86 47.10
C SER A 119 45.99 18.96 45.86
N ASP A 120 47.03 18.46 45.20
CA ASP A 120 48.08 17.51 45.64
C ASP A 120 47.53 16.18 46.18
N SER A 121 48.02 14.99 45.79
CA SER A 121 49.12 14.66 44.83
C SER A 121 49.12 13.15 44.50
N LYS A 122 49.73 12.74 43.37
CA LYS A 122 50.53 11.49 43.17
C LYS A 122 49.84 10.11 43.25
N ASP A 123 50.35 9.00 42.69
CA ASP A 123 51.43 8.68 41.71
C ASP A 123 50.78 7.77 40.61
N ASP A 124 51.19 7.60 39.34
CA ASP A 124 52.43 7.71 38.56
C ASP A 124 53.16 6.36 38.26
N LEU A 125 53.60 6.19 36.99
CA LEU A 125 54.44 5.12 36.41
C LEU A 125 53.94 3.64 36.41
N SER A 126 54.59 2.69 35.71
CA SER A 126 54.81 2.50 34.24
C SER A 126 55.49 1.13 33.97
N SER A 127 55.81 0.81 32.69
CA SER A 127 56.55 -0.37 32.17
C SER A 127 55.86 -1.75 32.29
N ALA A 128 55.78 -2.66 31.30
CA ALA A 128 56.36 -2.87 29.96
C ALA A 128 57.58 -3.83 29.84
N SER A 129 57.30 -5.09 29.43
CA SER A 129 58.22 -6.04 28.77
C SER A 129 57.51 -7.38 28.47
N LYS A 130 57.88 -8.21 27.48
CA LYS A 130 58.40 -8.04 26.10
C LYS A 130 58.51 -9.45 25.46
N ASP A 131 58.57 -9.54 24.13
CA ASP A 131 59.16 -10.65 23.34
C ASP A 131 58.50 -12.06 23.38
N GLU A 132 58.67 -12.97 22.41
CA GLU A 132 58.67 -12.88 20.94
C GLU A 132 58.56 -14.31 20.32
N ASN A 133 58.29 -14.45 19.01
CA ASN A 133 58.58 -15.64 18.14
C ASN A 133 57.83 -16.97 18.40
N THR A 134 57.60 -17.89 17.44
CA THR A 134 57.73 -17.98 15.96
C THR A 134 56.67 -19.01 15.48
N SER A 135 55.99 -18.93 14.32
CA SER A 135 56.46 -19.17 12.93
C SER A 135 57.04 -20.59 12.70
N VAL A 136 56.91 -21.32 11.57
CA VAL A 136 56.43 -21.14 10.18
C VAL A 136 55.85 -22.52 9.68
N ASP A 137 55.44 -22.88 8.45
CA ASP A 137 55.51 -22.27 7.09
C ASP A 137 54.43 -22.81 6.07
N LYS A 138 54.22 -22.09 4.95
CA LYS A 138 54.18 -22.48 3.49
C LYS A 138 53.76 -23.89 2.98
N SER A 139 53.36 -24.09 1.71
CA SER A 139 53.01 -23.21 0.56
C SER A 139 52.41 -24.00 -0.63
N SER A 140 51.73 -23.30 -1.54
CA SER A 140 51.65 -23.51 -3.01
C SER A 140 51.18 -24.91 -3.55
N ASP A 141 50.89 -25.15 -4.83
CA ASP A 141 51.17 -24.39 -6.06
C ASP A 141 50.07 -24.52 -7.14
N SER A 142 50.25 -23.78 -8.24
CA SER A 142 49.29 -23.62 -9.34
C SER A 142 49.56 -24.53 -10.56
N LYS A 143 48.53 -24.77 -11.40
CA LYS A 143 48.69 -24.99 -12.86
C LYS A 143 47.40 -24.94 -13.67
N GLU A 144 47.51 -24.35 -14.85
CA GLU A 144 46.56 -24.40 -15.97
C GLU A 144 46.81 -25.66 -16.83
N VAL A 145 45.79 -26.13 -17.58
CA VAL A 145 45.89 -26.55 -19.00
C VAL A 145 44.53 -26.27 -19.67
N SER A 146 44.52 -25.94 -20.95
CA SER A 146 43.36 -25.56 -21.77
C SER A 146 42.99 -26.60 -22.84
N SER A 147 42.00 -26.29 -23.70
CA SER A 147 41.65 -26.94 -24.98
C SER A 147 40.90 -28.30 -24.92
N SER A 148 40.07 -28.69 -25.91
CA SER A 148 39.28 -27.91 -26.89
C SER A 148 38.29 -28.79 -27.70
N SER A 149 37.14 -28.19 -28.07
CA SER A 149 36.47 -28.29 -29.39
C SER A 149 35.78 -29.59 -29.88
N LYS A 150 34.56 -29.41 -30.43
CA LYS A 150 33.83 -30.19 -31.46
C LYS A 150 33.10 -31.50 -31.07
N ASP A 151 32.02 -31.93 -31.75
CA ASP A 151 30.94 -31.27 -32.56
C ASP A 151 29.83 -32.34 -32.81
N GLU A 152 28.63 -31.93 -33.28
CA GLU A 152 27.54 -32.78 -33.86
C GLU A 152 26.82 -33.81 -32.93
N ALA A 153 25.56 -34.25 -33.15
CA ALA A 153 24.37 -33.68 -33.83
C ALA A 153 23.10 -34.53 -33.48
N SER A 154 21.89 -33.97 -33.66
CA SER A 154 20.56 -34.62 -33.49
C SER A 154 20.20 -35.14 -32.07
N GLU A 155 18.93 -35.25 -31.65
CA GLU A 155 17.64 -34.83 -32.23
C GLU A 155 16.61 -34.52 -31.12
N THR A 156 15.70 -33.56 -31.35
CA THR A 156 14.47 -33.30 -30.55
C THR A 156 13.29 -34.12 -31.11
N PRO A 157 12.11 -34.27 -30.44
CA PRO A 157 11.56 -33.55 -29.27
C PRO A 157 11.07 -34.48 -28.11
N GLY A 158 10.52 -34.01 -26.99
CA GLY A 158 10.32 -32.64 -26.45
C GLY A 158 9.19 -32.61 -25.39
N SER A 159 8.96 -31.45 -24.78
CA SER A 159 7.94 -31.19 -23.71
C SER A 159 8.21 -31.90 -22.36
N SER A 160 7.96 -31.31 -21.18
CA SER A 160 7.85 -29.91 -20.78
C SER A 160 7.80 -29.84 -19.24
N SER A 161 8.70 -29.12 -18.60
CA SER A 161 8.60 -28.79 -17.17
C SER A 161 8.86 -27.30 -16.96
N SER A 162 7.84 -26.58 -16.50
CA SER A 162 7.92 -25.15 -16.21
C SER A 162 8.64 -24.90 -14.89
N SER A 163 9.88 -24.42 -14.94
CA SER A 163 10.58 -23.83 -13.79
C SER A 163 10.48 -22.30 -13.83
N VAL A 164 10.34 -21.69 -12.66
CA VAL A 164 10.21 -20.23 -12.50
C VAL A 164 11.54 -19.56 -12.83
N VAL A 165 11.53 -18.60 -13.75
CA VAL A 165 12.66 -17.69 -13.98
C VAL A 165 12.29 -16.31 -13.44
N ASN A 166 12.90 -15.94 -12.32
CA ASN A 166 12.91 -14.57 -11.85
C ASN A 166 13.93 -13.77 -12.69
N SER A 167 13.49 -12.75 -13.43
CA SER A 167 14.36 -11.87 -14.20
C SER A 167 14.06 -10.40 -13.92
N SER A 168 14.49 -9.93 -12.75
CA SER A 168 14.54 -8.51 -12.40
C SER A 168 15.67 -7.82 -13.20
N SER A 169 15.39 -7.47 -14.45
CA SER A 169 16.28 -6.67 -15.30
C SER A 169 15.46 -5.59 -16.02
N VAL A 170 15.19 -4.49 -15.30
CA VAL A 170 14.62 -3.28 -15.90
C VAL A 170 15.63 -2.73 -16.90
N VAL A 171 15.21 -2.50 -18.13
CA VAL A 171 16.00 -1.76 -19.12
C VAL A 171 15.84 -0.28 -18.80
N GLU A 172 16.92 0.40 -18.41
CA GLU A 172 16.93 1.84 -18.19
C GLU A 172 16.76 2.59 -19.52
N SER A 173 15.52 2.92 -19.86
CA SER A 173 15.19 3.71 -21.06
C SER A 173 15.57 5.18 -20.91
N SER A 174 16.81 5.49 -21.29
CA SER A 174 17.18 6.74 -21.97
C SER A 174 16.67 8.07 -21.38
N SER A 175 16.69 8.22 -20.05
CA SER A 175 17.03 9.50 -19.41
C SER A 175 18.54 9.53 -19.16
N SER A 176 19.34 9.43 -20.22
CA SER A 176 20.80 9.44 -20.12
C SER A 176 21.25 10.81 -19.60
N VAL A 177 21.76 10.82 -18.35
CA VAL A 177 22.19 12.04 -17.65
C VAL A 177 23.48 12.55 -18.28
N ARG A 178 23.33 13.25 -19.42
CA ARG A 178 24.38 13.96 -20.13
C ARG A 178 25.06 14.97 -19.21
N GLY A 179 26.32 15.26 -19.48
CA GLY A 179 27.06 16.23 -18.68
C GLY A 179 26.37 17.61 -18.73
N GLN A 180 26.25 18.29 -17.58
CA GLN A 180 25.65 19.65 -17.53
C GLN A 180 26.40 20.67 -18.40
N ASN A 181 27.65 20.35 -18.78
CA ASN A 181 28.53 21.10 -19.67
C ASN A 181 28.79 20.41 -21.02
N GLU A 182 28.11 19.30 -21.31
CA GLU A 182 28.21 18.59 -22.59
C GLU A 182 27.54 19.41 -23.69
N VAL A 183 28.17 19.50 -24.87
CA VAL A 183 27.55 20.09 -26.06
C VAL A 183 26.77 18.99 -26.76
N VAL A 184 25.45 19.12 -26.78
CA VAL A 184 24.54 18.25 -27.55
C VAL A 184 24.34 18.90 -28.91
N ALA A 185 24.52 18.13 -29.98
CA ALA A 185 24.24 18.57 -31.34
C ALA A 185 22.81 18.17 -31.73
N ASP A 186 22.13 19.04 -32.45
CA ASP A 186 20.74 18.84 -32.85
C ASP A 186 20.56 17.76 -33.93
N VAL A 187 19.41 17.10 -33.87
CA VAL A 187 19.00 15.93 -34.64
C VAL A 187 17.65 16.19 -35.29
N ALA A 188 17.69 16.48 -36.60
CA ALA A 188 16.49 16.71 -37.39
C ALA A 188 15.58 15.47 -37.48
N VAL A 189 14.35 15.58 -36.97
CA VAL A 189 13.31 14.55 -37.08
C VAL A 189 12.78 14.51 -38.52
N SER A 190 12.87 13.37 -39.22
CA SER A 190 12.52 13.28 -40.65
C SER A 190 11.35 12.34 -40.94
N LYS A 191 10.20 12.91 -41.33
CA LYS A 191 8.97 12.21 -41.79
C LYS A 191 8.44 11.14 -40.83
N GLN A 192 8.61 11.39 -39.54
CA GLN A 192 8.31 10.44 -38.47
C GLN A 192 6.86 10.56 -38.00
N THR A 193 6.27 9.43 -37.60
CA THR A 193 4.99 9.37 -36.91
C THR A 193 5.24 8.96 -35.47
N PHE A 194 4.58 9.65 -34.54
CA PHE A 194 4.64 9.42 -33.11
C PHE A 194 3.31 8.90 -32.59
N THR A 195 3.34 8.00 -31.62
CA THR A 195 2.17 7.55 -30.85
C THR A 195 2.29 8.04 -29.41
N GLY A 196 1.19 8.33 -28.72
CA GLY A 196 1.28 8.74 -27.33
C GLY A 196 -0.08 8.85 -26.66
N VAL A 197 -0.07 9.24 -25.39
CA VAL A 197 -1.28 9.53 -24.61
C VAL A 197 -1.28 10.96 -24.08
N ALA A 198 -2.45 11.58 -24.09
CA ALA A 198 -2.75 12.85 -23.43
C ALA A 198 -3.50 12.59 -22.12
N GLN A 199 -2.86 12.86 -20.97
CA GLN A 199 -3.34 12.40 -19.66
C GLN A 199 -3.15 13.42 -18.52
N LYS A 200 -4.27 14.04 -18.14
CA LYS A 200 -4.59 14.41 -16.75
C LYS A 200 -5.07 13.11 -16.08
N GLY A 201 -6.38 12.89 -16.05
CA GLY A 201 -6.92 11.60 -16.50
C GLY A 201 -7.02 11.61 -18.04
N PRO A 202 -7.55 10.56 -18.69
CA PRO A 202 -7.66 10.52 -20.15
C PRO A 202 -8.34 11.76 -20.73
N PHE A 203 -7.69 12.43 -21.69
CA PHE A 203 -8.38 13.40 -22.54
C PHE A 203 -9.37 12.68 -23.46
N THR A 204 -10.52 13.30 -23.74
CA THR A 204 -11.56 12.67 -24.56
C THR A 204 -11.15 12.62 -26.03
N ALA A 205 -11.66 11.64 -26.79
CA ALA A 205 -11.55 11.65 -28.25
C ALA A 205 -12.04 12.99 -28.83
N GLY A 206 -11.33 13.50 -29.86
CA GLY A 206 -11.53 14.83 -30.42
C GLY A 206 -10.88 15.98 -29.64
N SER A 207 -10.14 15.71 -28.55
CA SER A 207 -9.25 16.73 -27.96
C SER A 207 -8.07 17.01 -28.89
N VAL A 208 -7.70 18.28 -29.07
CA VAL A 208 -6.67 18.69 -30.03
C VAL A 208 -5.29 18.56 -29.39
N VAL A 209 -4.37 17.90 -30.09
CA VAL A 209 -2.94 17.82 -29.75
C VAL A 209 -2.16 18.62 -30.79
N LYS A 210 -1.42 19.63 -30.32
CA LYS A 210 -0.53 20.48 -31.12
C LYS A 210 0.92 20.17 -30.76
N LEU A 211 1.79 20.13 -31.76
CA LEU A 211 3.24 20.10 -31.61
C LEU A 211 3.80 21.34 -32.30
N SER A 212 4.51 22.18 -31.54
CA SER A 212 5.26 23.33 -32.06
C SER A 212 6.76 23.03 -31.97
N GLU A 213 7.49 23.28 -33.05
CA GLU A 213 8.94 23.12 -33.12
C GLU A 213 9.66 24.19 -32.28
N LEU A 214 10.63 23.76 -31.48
CA LEU A 214 11.59 24.61 -30.77
C LEU A 214 12.97 24.41 -31.42
N ASP A 215 13.84 25.41 -31.34
CA ASP A 215 15.22 25.32 -31.85
C ASP A 215 16.27 25.00 -30.76
N GLU A 216 17.55 25.14 -31.09
CA GLU A 216 18.69 24.88 -30.19
C GLU A 216 18.78 25.84 -28.98
N VAL A 217 18.02 26.94 -28.98
CA VAL A 217 17.92 27.89 -27.85
C VAL A 217 16.55 27.89 -27.17
N LEU A 218 15.61 27.09 -27.67
CA LEU A 218 14.20 26.93 -27.26
C LEU A 218 13.24 28.02 -27.76
N ASP A 219 13.63 28.74 -28.81
CA ASP A 219 12.76 29.73 -29.45
C ASP A 219 11.78 29.03 -30.42
N LEU A 220 10.54 29.54 -30.52
CA LEU A 220 9.52 28.98 -31.43
C LEU A 220 9.86 29.29 -32.91
N THR A 221 10.02 28.24 -33.73
CA THR A 221 10.40 28.42 -35.15
C THR A 221 9.24 28.81 -36.08
N GLY A 222 8.01 28.73 -35.58
CA GLY A 222 6.77 28.83 -36.36
C GLY A 222 6.32 27.54 -37.06
N THR A 223 7.13 26.47 -37.08
CA THR A 223 6.68 25.16 -37.57
C THR A 223 5.75 24.51 -36.54
N SER A 224 4.50 24.21 -36.91
CA SER A 224 3.59 23.45 -36.04
C SER A 224 2.76 22.41 -36.78
N PHE A 225 2.38 21.36 -36.06
CA PHE A 225 1.57 20.24 -36.53
C PHE A 225 0.43 20.00 -35.53
N GLU A 226 -0.76 19.66 -36.02
CA GLU A 226 -1.93 19.38 -35.18
C GLU A 226 -2.55 18.03 -35.57
N TRP A 227 -3.12 17.34 -34.57
CA TRP A 227 -3.90 16.10 -34.70
C TRP A 227 -4.85 15.96 -33.50
N GLU A 228 -5.65 14.89 -33.47
CA GLU A 228 -6.65 14.67 -32.42
C GLU A 228 -6.33 13.44 -31.55
N VAL A 229 -6.82 13.45 -30.31
CA VAL A 229 -6.99 12.26 -29.48
C VAL A 229 -8.04 11.35 -30.11
N THR A 230 -7.71 10.05 -30.20
CA THR A 230 -8.48 9.06 -30.97
C THR A 230 -9.23 8.04 -30.12
N THR A 231 -8.89 7.89 -28.83
CA THR A 231 -9.54 6.93 -27.92
C THR A 231 -9.85 7.54 -26.55
N ASP A 232 -10.80 6.95 -25.82
CA ASP A 232 -11.19 7.37 -24.47
C ASP A 232 -10.11 7.10 -23.39
N GLN A 233 -8.96 6.52 -23.77
CA GLN A 233 -7.77 6.38 -22.91
C GLN A 233 -6.74 7.51 -23.12
N GLY A 234 -7.06 8.48 -23.99
CA GLY A 234 -6.21 9.62 -24.32
C GLY A 234 -5.24 9.36 -25.47
N GLU A 235 -5.33 8.22 -26.18
CA GLU A 235 -4.34 7.82 -27.17
C GLU A 235 -4.45 8.60 -28.48
N TYR A 236 -3.31 8.95 -29.08
CA TYR A 236 -3.21 9.55 -30.40
C TYR A 236 -2.13 8.91 -31.26
N THR A 237 -2.23 9.14 -32.57
CA THR A 237 -1.18 8.89 -33.56
C THR A 237 -1.01 10.15 -34.40
N SER A 238 0.20 10.70 -34.46
CA SER A 238 0.47 11.94 -35.19
C SER A 238 0.39 11.75 -36.71
N SER A 239 0.27 12.87 -37.42
CA SER A 239 0.65 12.94 -38.84
C SER A 239 2.17 12.72 -39.00
N LYS A 240 2.69 12.73 -40.23
CA LYS A 240 4.14 12.62 -40.49
C LYS A 240 4.81 13.97 -40.23
N VAL A 241 5.32 14.13 -39.03
CA VAL A 241 6.07 15.29 -38.54
C VAL A 241 7.45 15.35 -39.21
N THR A 242 7.97 16.55 -39.43
CA THR A 242 9.35 16.78 -39.87
C THR A 242 9.85 18.08 -39.24
N LEU A 243 10.99 18.01 -38.55
CA LEU A 243 11.58 19.08 -37.75
C LEU A 243 13.08 19.19 -38.05
N ARG A 244 13.65 20.36 -37.78
CA ARG A 244 15.08 20.69 -37.85
C ARG A 244 15.80 20.33 -36.54
N SER A 245 15.11 20.48 -35.42
CA SER A 245 15.54 20.05 -34.09
C SER A 245 14.71 18.86 -33.59
N GLN A 246 15.18 18.23 -32.53
CA GLN A 246 14.52 17.21 -31.74
C GLN A 246 13.58 17.80 -30.68
N TYR A 247 13.70 19.09 -30.35
CA TYR A 247 12.92 19.73 -29.29
C TYR A 247 11.57 20.23 -29.81
N ALA A 248 10.53 20.00 -29.00
CA ALA A 248 9.20 20.50 -29.30
C ALA A 248 8.41 20.85 -28.03
N LEU A 249 7.52 21.83 -28.17
CA LEU A 249 6.45 22.09 -27.23
C LEU A 249 5.21 21.33 -27.69
N MET A 250 4.82 20.29 -26.96
CA MET A 250 3.56 19.62 -27.17
C MET A 250 2.48 20.22 -26.28
N GLN A 251 1.32 20.51 -26.84
CA GLN A 251 0.15 21.00 -26.14
C GLN A 251 -1.03 20.06 -26.39
N VAL A 252 -1.84 19.76 -25.39
CA VAL A 252 -3.19 19.19 -25.57
C VAL A 252 -4.22 20.14 -24.98
N SER A 253 -5.32 20.35 -25.71
CA SER A 253 -6.45 21.18 -25.30
C SER A 253 -7.76 20.43 -25.56
N GLY A 254 -8.58 20.26 -24.52
CA GLY A 254 -9.85 19.53 -24.62
C GLY A 254 -10.48 19.19 -23.28
N PHE A 255 -11.49 18.31 -23.30
CA PHE A 255 -12.12 17.79 -22.08
C PHE A 255 -11.36 16.57 -21.57
N TYR A 256 -11.40 16.33 -20.26
CA TYR A 256 -10.64 15.25 -19.62
C TYR A 256 -11.50 14.48 -18.61
N TYR A 257 -11.19 13.21 -18.41
CA TYR A 257 -11.81 12.39 -17.37
C TYR A 257 -11.23 12.75 -16.00
N ASN A 258 -12.07 13.27 -15.12
CA ASN A 258 -11.75 13.57 -13.73
C ASN A 258 -11.88 12.29 -12.89
N GLU A 259 -10.75 11.76 -12.46
CA GLU A 259 -10.58 10.45 -11.82
C GLU A 259 -11.29 10.38 -10.46
N ASN A 260 -11.26 11.49 -9.72
CA ASN A 260 -11.85 11.62 -8.39
C ASN A 260 -13.39 11.50 -8.47
N THR A 261 -14.00 12.21 -9.41
CA THR A 261 -15.45 12.18 -9.63
C THR A 261 -15.91 10.98 -10.46
N GLY A 262 -15.08 10.45 -11.36
CA GLY A 262 -15.44 9.40 -12.32
C GLY A 262 -16.25 9.91 -13.51
N LYS A 263 -15.97 11.13 -13.97
CA LYS A 263 -16.74 11.83 -15.02
C LYS A 263 -15.84 12.66 -15.91
N THR A 264 -16.25 12.89 -17.15
CA THR A 264 -15.69 13.94 -18.00
C THR A 264 -15.88 15.32 -17.38
N SER A 265 -14.89 16.20 -17.53
CA SER A 265 -14.95 17.61 -17.15
C SER A 265 -16.03 18.39 -17.92
N THR A 266 -16.45 19.51 -17.35
CA THR A 266 -17.40 20.46 -17.94
C THR A 266 -16.71 21.67 -18.57
N GLY A 267 -15.53 22.04 -18.06
CA GLY A 267 -14.57 22.92 -18.71
C GLY A 267 -13.53 22.14 -19.51
N GLN A 268 -12.92 22.80 -20.50
CA GLN A 268 -11.71 22.31 -21.15
C GLN A 268 -10.48 22.66 -20.31
N LEU A 269 -9.43 21.85 -20.45
CA LEU A 269 -8.10 22.08 -19.88
C LEU A 269 -7.09 22.13 -21.02
N THR A 270 -6.06 22.96 -20.87
CA THR A 270 -4.84 22.93 -21.69
C THR A 270 -3.67 22.45 -20.84
N LEU A 271 -2.92 21.46 -21.32
CA LEU A 271 -1.61 21.09 -20.78
C LEU A 271 -0.55 21.35 -21.87
N LYS A 272 0.52 22.05 -21.50
CA LYS A 272 1.76 22.17 -22.27
C LYS A 272 2.79 21.21 -21.71
N SER A 273 3.64 20.58 -22.52
CA SER A 273 4.72 19.68 -22.09
C SER A 273 5.88 19.76 -23.07
N MET A 274 7.09 19.91 -22.56
CA MET A 274 8.29 19.99 -23.39
C MET A 274 8.94 18.62 -23.55
N VAL A 275 9.19 18.23 -24.80
CA VAL A 275 9.65 16.88 -25.18
C VAL A 275 10.95 16.92 -25.96
N ASP A 276 11.78 15.89 -25.77
CA ASP A 276 12.88 15.56 -26.68
C ASP A 276 12.39 14.38 -27.55
N LEU A 277 12.45 14.52 -28.88
CA LEU A 277 11.97 13.52 -29.83
C LEU A 277 13.10 12.64 -30.40
N ASN A 278 14.34 12.85 -29.98
CA ASN A 278 15.49 12.11 -30.50
C ASN A 278 15.38 10.61 -30.23
N GLU A 279 15.54 9.78 -31.28
CA GLU A 279 15.40 8.32 -31.31
C GLU A 279 14.06 7.73 -30.79
N ARG A 280 13.14 8.57 -30.32
CA ARG A 280 11.86 8.19 -29.69
C ARG A 280 10.75 7.97 -30.71
N LYS A 281 9.92 6.95 -30.52
CA LYS A 281 8.70 6.70 -31.34
C LYS A 281 7.41 7.12 -30.64
N SER A 282 7.52 7.49 -29.39
CA SER A 282 6.42 7.93 -28.55
C SER A 282 6.84 9.11 -27.69
N ALA A 283 5.87 9.98 -27.42
CA ALA A 283 5.95 11.06 -26.45
C ALA A 283 4.52 11.30 -25.95
N ASN A 284 4.35 11.38 -24.64
CA ASN A 284 3.08 11.61 -23.95
C ASN A 284 2.99 13.05 -23.43
N VAL A 285 1.78 13.58 -23.30
CA VAL A 285 1.50 14.90 -22.71
C VAL A 285 0.73 14.69 -21.42
N ASN A 286 1.29 15.10 -20.28
CA ASN A 286 0.67 14.85 -18.98
C ASN A 286 0.91 15.96 -17.95
N ILE A 287 0.22 15.86 -16.82
CA ILE A 287 0.24 16.86 -15.74
C ILE A 287 1.65 17.14 -15.20
N LEU A 288 2.53 16.14 -15.11
CA LEU A 288 3.89 16.35 -14.61
C LEU A 288 4.76 17.10 -15.62
N GLY A 289 4.65 16.78 -16.92
CA GLY A 289 5.28 17.57 -18.00
C GLY A 289 4.81 19.02 -18.05
N HIS A 290 3.56 19.27 -17.64
CA HIS A 290 3.02 20.62 -17.50
C HIS A 290 3.57 21.40 -16.32
N LEU A 291 3.93 20.74 -15.23
CA LEU A 291 4.56 21.41 -14.10
C LEU A 291 6.05 21.74 -14.34
N THR A 292 6.68 21.17 -15.37
CA THR A 292 8.10 21.43 -15.69
C THR A 292 8.34 22.38 -16.87
N HIS A 293 7.40 22.56 -17.79
CA HIS A 293 7.70 23.19 -19.10
C HIS A 293 8.40 24.56 -19.01
N LYS A 294 7.90 25.48 -18.17
CA LYS A 294 8.58 26.76 -17.90
C LYS A 294 9.93 26.60 -17.20
N ARG A 295 10.00 25.73 -16.18
CA ARG A 295 11.23 25.46 -15.42
C ARG A 295 12.36 24.97 -16.33
N ILE A 296 12.07 24.24 -17.40
CA ILE A 296 13.10 23.81 -18.37
C ILE A 296 13.67 25.02 -19.14
N VAL A 297 12.82 25.96 -19.55
CA VAL A 297 13.24 27.23 -20.17
C VAL A 297 14.09 28.05 -19.20
N ASN A 298 13.65 28.21 -17.95
CA ASN A 298 14.42 28.91 -16.92
C ASN A 298 15.81 28.29 -16.67
N LEU A 299 15.89 26.96 -16.56
CA LEU A 299 17.14 26.24 -16.31
C LEU A 299 18.14 26.28 -17.48
N PHE A 300 17.67 26.49 -18.71
CA PHE A 300 18.50 26.46 -19.92
C PHE A 300 18.70 27.85 -20.54
N ALA A 301 17.62 28.52 -20.94
CA ALA A 301 17.64 29.76 -21.70
C ALA A 301 17.77 31.01 -20.83
N GLU A 302 17.11 31.06 -19.67
CA GLU A 302 17.10 32.26 -18.81
C GLU A 302 18.30 32.30 -17.86
N SER A 303 18.50 31.26 -17.05
CA SER A 303 19.57 31.23 -16.03
C SER A 303 20.93 30.80 -16.59
N GLY A 304 20.96 30.10 -17.73
CA GLY A 304 22.18 29.47 -18.27
C GLY A 304 22.78 28.37 -17.39
N LYS A 305 22.05 27.86 -16.39
CA LYS A 305 22.51 26.88 -15.38
C LYS A 305 22.93 25.54 -16.03
N TYR A 306 22.35 25.19 -17.18
CA TYR A 306 22.67 24.00 -17.97
C TYR A 306 23.01 24.37 -19.41
N LYS A 307 24.03 23.72 -20.00
CA LYS A 307 24.46 23.99 -21.39
C LYS A 307 23.78 23.12 -22.46
N ASN A 308 22.86 22.24 -22.05
CA ASN A 308 22.04 21.46 -22.97
C ASN A 308 20.66 21.18 -22.36
N VAL A 309 19.66 21.12 -23.25
CA VAL A 309 18.25 20.91 -22.91
C VAL A 309 18.00 19.58 -22.17
N PRO A 310 18.61 18.42 -22.52
CA PRO A 310 18.35 17.16 -21.82
C PRO A 310 18.77 17.20 -20.34
N ALA A 311 19.88 17.87 -20.01
CA ALA A 311 20.30 18.05 -18.63
C ALA A 311 19.41 19.04 -17.85
N ALA A 312 18.93 20.11 -18.50
CA ALA A 312 17.95 21.03 -17.92
C ALA A 312 16.60 20.34 -17.64
N LYS A 313 16.11 19.55 -18.61
CA LYS A 313 14.88 18.74 -18.51
C LYS A 313 14.96 17.70 -17.40
N SER A 314 16.03 16.89 -17.37
CA SER A 314 16.27 15.92 -16.31
C SER A 314 16.38 16.57 -14.91
N ALA A 315 16.86 17.82 -14.83
CA ALA A 315 16.89 18.58 -13.58
C ALA A 315 15.50 19.10 -13.18
N ALA A 316 14.72 19.69 -14.09
CA ALA A 316 13.36 20.19 -13.82
C ALA A 316 12.42 19.07 -13.34
N GLU A 317 12.43 17.93 -14.04
CA GLU A 317 11.62 16.74 -13.69
C GLU A 317 11.96 16.21 -12.29
N LYS A 318 13.25 16.19 -11.96
CA LYS A 318 13.77 15.85 -10.64
C LYS A 318 13.37 16.86 -9.57
N GLU A 319 13.48 18.17 -9.83
CA GLU A 319 13.09 19.23 -8.89
C GLU A 319 11.57 19.13 -8.57
N VAL A 320 10.72 18.97 -9.59
CA VAL A 320 9.26 18.74 -9.40
C VAL A 320 8.95 17.44 -8.64
N MET A 321 9.57 16.29 -8.98
CA MET A 321 9.37 15.04 -8.24
C MET A 321 9.74 15.15 -6.74
N ASN A 322 10.82 15.87 -6.42
CA ASN A 322 11.24 16.12 -5.04
C ASN A 322 10.23 16.99 -4.25
N SER A 323 9.50 17.88 -4.94
CA SER A 323 8.48 18.74 -4.34
C SER A 323 7.18 18.00 -3.96
N PHE A 324 6.91 16.84 -4.56
CA PHE A 324 5.93 15.87 -4.06
C PHE A 324 6.52 14.86 -3.05
N HIS A 325 7.79 15.04 -2.68
CA HIS A 325 8.57 14.18 -1.78
C HIS A 325 8.69 12.72 -2.28
N TRP A 326 8.76 12.53 -3.60
CA TRP A 326 9.00 11.23 -4.22
C TRP A 326 10.48 11.10 -4.64
N THR A 327 11.01 9.88 -4.54
CA THR A 327 12.46 9.65 -4.67
C THR A 327 12.97 9.81 -6.09
N VAL A 328 14.20 10.33 -6.16
CA VAL A 328 14.97 10.65 -7.37
C VAL A 328 15.26 9.42 -8.23
N ASN A 329 15.52 9.67 -9.52
CA ASN A 329 15.63 8.72 -10.63
C ASN A 329 14.25 8.24 -11.09
N ASN A 330 13.66 9.03 -11.97
CA ASN A 330 12.41 8.79 -12.68
C ASN A 330 12.67 8.54 -14.17
N HIS A 331 11.76 7.84 -14.84
CA HIS A 331 11.65 7.87 -16.30
C HIS A 331 11.29 9.30 -16.76
N ALA A 332 11.65 9.68 -17.99
CA ALA A 332 11.33 11.00 -18.53
C ALA A 332 9.80 11.20 -18.60
N PHE A 333 9.32 12.43 -18.39
CA PHE A 333 7.88 12.63 -18.17
C PHE A 333 7.03 12.29 -19.40
N GLU A 334 7.56 12.41 -20.62
CA GLU A 334 6.89 11.99 -21.86
C GLU A 334 6.84 10.47 -22.07
N ASP A 335 7.47 9.65 -21.22
CA ASP A 335 7.35 8.19 -21.23
C ASP A 335 6.24 7.67 -20.28
N LEU A 336 5.78 8.51 -19.34
CA LEU A 336 4.84 8.11 -18.28
C LEU A 336 3.39 8.02 -18.77
N ASN A 337 2.64 7.05 -18.23
CA ASN A 337 1.22 6.79 -18.53
C ASN A 337 0.46 6.38 -17.26
N ILE A 338 -0.70 6.96 -16.99
CA ILE A 338 -1.51 6.68 -15.78
C ILE A 338 -2.01 5.23 -15.68
N PHE A 339 -2.07 4.50 -16.80
CA PHE A 339 -2.36 3.06 -16.86
C PHE A 339 -1.09 2.20 -16.98
N GLY A 340 0.07 2.80 -16.71
CA GLY A 340 1.40 2.19 -16.78
C GLY A 340 1.72 1.25 -15.61
N SER A 341 2.97 0.80 -15.55
CA SER A 341 3.45 -0.31 -14.70
C SER A 341 4.59 0.06 -13.76
N THR A 342 5.25 1.19 -14.00
CA THR A 342 6.40 1.63 -13.22
C THR A 342 5.95 2.27 -11.92
N GLU A 343 6.91 2.49 -11.01
CA GLU A 343 6.67 3.32 -9.83
C GLU A 343 6.43 4.80 -10.21
N ASP A 344 6.87 5.26 -11.38
CA ASP A 344 6.67 6.64 -11.84
C ASP A 344 5.29 6.86 -12.48
N ASP A 345 4.75 5.85 -13.15
CA ASP A 345 3.35 5.83 -13.60
C ASP A 345 2.38 5.98 -12.40
N ALA A 346 2.75 5.36 -11.26
CA ALA A 346 2.03 5.52 -10.00
C ALA A 346 2.16 6.94 -9.41
N LYS A 347 3.34 7.58 -9.52
CA LYS A 347 3.57 8.98 -9.13
C LYS A 347 2.77 9.94 -10.00
N LEU A 348 2.73 9.73 -11.32
CA LEU A 348 1.95 10.53 -12.27
C LEU A 348 0.46 10.51 -11.92
N LEU A 349 -0.11 9.32 -11.73
CA LEU A 349 -1.52 9.18 -11.34
C LEU A 349 -1.78 9.77 -9.95
N ALA A 350 -0.86 9.63 -9.00
CA ALA A 350 -0.96 10.26 -7.69
C ALA A 350 -0.97 11.80 -7.78
N ALA A 351 -0.08 12.41 -8.56
CA ALA A 351 -0.05 13.86 -8.79
C ALA A 351 -1.36 14.36 -9.40
N SER A 352 -1.85 13.64 -10.41
CA SER A 352 -3.12 13.94 -11.08
C SER A 352 -4.32 13.93 -10.13
N ILE A 353 -4.41 12.92 -9.27
CA ILE A 353 -5.46 12.77 -8.26
C ILE A 353 -5.35 13.85 -7.16
N LEU A 354 -4.15 14.08 -6.63
CA LEU A 354 -3.86 15.04 -5.56
C LEU A 354 -4.15 16.49 -5.97
N LEU A 355 -3.67 16.90 -7.14
CA LEU A 355 -3.79 18.30 -7.57
C LEU A 355 -5.23 18.67 -7.94
N GLN A 356 -5.99 17.74 -8.52
CA GLN A 356 -7.42 17.92 -8.79
C GLN A 356 -8.24 18.07 -7.50
N GLY A 357 -8.00 17.21 -6.50
CA GLY A 357 -8.81 17.20 -5.27
C GLY A 357 -10.32 17.11 -5.55
N ASP A 358 -11.12 17.93 -4.86
CA ASP A 358 -12.53 18.18 -5.20
C ASP A 358 -12.73 19.51 -5.98
N LEU A 359 -11.66 20.07 -6.58
CA LEU A 359 -11.73 21.37 -7.28
C LEU A 359 -12.65 21.30 -8.51
N SER A 360 -13.29 22.44 -8.83
CA SER A 360 -13.93 22.61 -10.14
C SER A 360 -12.89 22.66 -11.26
N ASP A 361 -13.33 22.46 -12.50
CA ASP A 361 -12.44 22.49 -13.67
C ASP A 361 -11.69 23.84 -13.80
N ALA A 362 -12.34 24.94 -13.37
CA ALA A 362 -11.76 26.28 -13.36
C ALA A 362 -10.74 26.47 -12.21
N ASP A 363 -11.10 26.08 -10.98
CA ASP A 363 -10.19 26.17 -9.83
C ASP A 363 -8.95 25.28 -10.01
N PHE A 364 -9.13 24.12 -10.66
CA PHE A 364 -8.03 23.22 -10.99
C PHE A 364 -7.09 23.81 -12.06
N SER A 365 -7.65 24.42 -13.10
CA SER A 365 -6.85 25.12 -14.12
C SER A 365 -6.07 26.29 -13.52
N SER A 366 -6.70 27.06 -12.64
CA SER A 366 -6.04 28.13 -11.85
C SER A 366 -4.89 27.58 -10.99
N ARG A 367 -5.11 26.48 -10.26
CA ARG A 367 -4.05 25.81 -9.49
C ARG A 367 -2.87 25.36 -10.36
N LEU A 368 -3.11 24.83 -11.57
CA LEU A 368 -2.02 24.44 -12.47
C LEU A 368 -1.20 25.64 -12.93
N ALA A 369 -1.85 26.76 -13.29
CA ALA A 369 -1.15 27.99 -13.64
C ALA A 369 -0.29 28.50 -12.48
N SER A 370 -0.88 28.64 -11.27
CA SER A 370 -0.13 29.08 -10.09
C SER A 370 1.05 28.16 -9.74
N LEU A 371 0.85 26.85 -9.78
CA LEU A 371 1.90 25.88 -9.42
C LEU A 371 3.01 25.78 -10.48
N THR A 372 2.69 25.99 -11.75
CA THR A 372 3.69 26.06 -12.83
C THR A 372 4.60 27.28 -12.67
N THR A 373 4.04 28.43 -12.28
CA THR A 373 4.80 29.65 -12.00
C THR A 373 5.59 29.55 -10.69
N ASP A 374 5.05 28.91 -9.64
CA ASP A 374 5.79 28.59 -8.40
C ASP A 374 7.04 27.73 -8.68
N PHE A 375 6.93 26.75 -9.58
CA PHE A 375 8.07 25.93 -10.01
C PHE A 375 9.07 26.62 -10.95
N GLU A 376 8.81 27.82 -11.47
CA GLU A 376 9.60 28.48 -12.52
C GLU A 376 11.02 28.85 -12.05
N ASP A 377 11.13 29.48 -10.87
CA ASP A 377 12.37 30.06 -10.34
C ASP A 377 13.28 29.07 -9.57
N ASP A 378 12.72 28.14 -8.80
CA ASP A 378 13.49 27.22 -7.95
C ASP A 378 13.13 25.73 -8.07
N GLY A 379 12.01 25.38 -8.72
CA GLY A 379 11.51 24.01 -8.82
C GLY A 379 10.93 23.45 -7.51
N VAL A 380 10.67 24.32 -6.53
CA VAL A 380 10.03 24.00 -5.24
C VAL A 380 8.56 24.37 -5.31
N TRP A 381 7.69 23.54 -4.71
CA TRP A 381 6.31 23.96 -4.42
C TRP A 381 6.36 24.77 -3.13
N ASN A 382 6.40 26.10 -3.20
CA ASN A 382 6.60 26.93 -2.02
C ASN A 382 5.33 27.07 -1.18
N ASP A 383 4.14 27.11 -1.79
CA ASP A 383 2.87 27.22 -1.05
C ASP A 383 2.63 26.01 -0.13
N SER A 384 2.94 26.19 1.15
CA SER A 384 2.72 25.21 2.21
C SER A 384 1.24 25.07 2.56
N ALA A 385 0.42 26.12 2.41
CA ALA A 385 -1.01 26.07 2.69
C ALA A 385 -1.74 25.23 1.62
N ALA A 386 -1.41 25.37 0.34
CA ALA A 386 -1.93 24.49 -0.71
C ALA A 386 -1.49 23.03 -0.53
N ARG A 387 -0.22 22.77 -0.20
CA ARG A 387 0.26 21.41 0.12
C ARG A 387 -0.51 20.78 1.28
N ILE A 388 -0.69 21.52 2.38
CA ILE A 388 -1.44 21.07 3.56
C ILE A 388 -2.92 20.87 3.23
N ALA A 389 -3.53 21.73 2.41
CA ALA A 389 -4.91 21.56 1.96
C ALA A 389 -5.11 20.31 1.07
N VAL A 390 -4.12 19.96 0.25
CA VAL A 390 -4.11 18.73 -0.55
C VAL A 390 -3.88 17.49 0.31
N ALA A 391 -3.02 17.55 1.34
CA ALA A 391 -2.87 16.48 2.32
C ALA A 391 -4.15 16.29 3.18
N ASP A 392 -4.80 17.37 3.60
CA ASP A 392 -6.09 17.34 4.32
C ASP A 392 -7.19 16.67 3.47
N TRP A 393 -7.25 16.98 2.18
CA TRP A 393 -8.17 16.34 1.23
C TRP A 393 -7.89 14.84 1.07
N ALA A 394 -6.62 14.47 0.86
CA ALA A 394 -6.19 13.09 0.66
C ALA A 394 -6.45 12.18 1.89
N MET A 395 -6.46 12.77 3.09
CA MET A 395 -6.57 12.06 4.36
C MET A 395 -7.96 12.13 5.01
N ASP A 396 -8.96 12.64 4.28
CA ASP A 396 -10.38 12.62 4.67
C ASP A 396 -11.01 11.24 4.37
N THR A 397 -11.39 10.56 5.45
CA THR A 397 -12.01 9.23 5.49
C THR A 397 -13.37 9.11 4.80
N THR A 398 -13.97 10.19 4.31
CA THR A 398 -15.15 10.12 3.42
C THR A 398 -14.79 9.70 1.99
N ARG A 399 -13.53 9.89 1.57
CA ARG A 399 -13.01 9.41 0.28
C ARG A 399 -12.44 7.99 0.40
N SER A 400 -12.42 7.29 -0.72
CA SER A 400 -11.90 5.93 -0.84
C SER A 400 -11.18 5.80 -2.17
N PHE A 401 -9.86 5.67 -2.13
CA PHE A 401 -9.04 5.49 -3.33
C PHE A 401 -9.37 4.17 -4.06
N SER A 402 -9.87 3.16 -3.34
CA SER A 402 -10.45 1.94 -3.92
C SER A 402 -11.54 2.25 -4.95
N LYS A 403 -12.44 3.21 -4.68
CA LYS A 403 -13.47 3.64 -5.64
C LYS A 403 -12.93 4.39 -6.85
N ILE A 404 -11.79 5.06 -6.71
CA ILE A 404 -11.10 5.73 -7.83
C ILE A 404 -10.40 4.66 -8.69
N ARG A 405 -9.75 3.68 -8.06
CA ARG A 405 -9.17 2.50 -8.70
C ARG A 405 -10.23 1.66 -9.44
N GLU A 406 -11.39 1.42 -8.84
CA GLU A 406 -12.53 0.73 -9.47
C GLU A 406 -12.94 1.42 -10.77
N LYS A 407 -13.23 2.73 -10.72
CA LYS A 407 -13.58 3.54 -11.91
C LYS A 407 -12.48 3.55 -12.97
N LEU A 408 -11.21 3.68 -12.58
CA LEU A 408 -10.09 3.69 -13.52
C LEU A 408 -9.89 2.32 -14.20
N LEU A 409 -10.30 1.22 -13.58
CA LEU A 409 -10.35 -0.12 -14.18
C LEU A 409 -11.54 -0.32 -15.14
N GLU A 410 -12.55 0.57 -15.13
CA GLU A 410 -13.61 0.60 -16.15
C GLU A 410 -13.14 1.30 -17.44
N VAL A 411 -12.10 2.14 -17.36
CA VAL A 411 -11.57 2.94 -18.48
C VAL A 411 -10.27 2.36 -19.06
N GLY A 412 -9.33 1.97 -18.20
CA GLY A 412 -7.99 1.50 -18.57
C GLY A 412 -7.73 0.04 -18.20
N PRO A 413 -6.79 -0.65 -18.88
CA PRO A 413 -6.56 -2.09 -18.71
C PRO A 413 -5.99 -2.49 -17.34
N ARG A 414 -5.48 -1.53 -16.57
CA ARG A 414 -4.81 -1.70 -15.27
C ARG A 414 -4.56 -0.35 -14.62
N VAL A 415 -4.34 -0.33 -13.31
CA VAL A 415 -4.10 0.91 -12.53
C VAL A 415 -2.88 0.71 -11.61
N PRO A 416 -1.81 1.52 -11.72
CA PRO A 416 -0.60 1.41 -10.89
C PRO A 416 -0.89 1.77 -9.42
N ASN A 417 0.04 1.47 -8.50
CA ASN A 417 -0.14 1.63 -7.04
C ASN A 417 0.01 3.10 -6.58
N PHE A 418 -0.86 3.99 -7.05
CA PHE A 418 -0.82 5.43 -6.78
C PHE A 418 -1.06 5.77 -5.31
N GLU A 419 -1.81 4.94 -4.57
CA GLU A 419 -2.17 5.16 -3.17
C GLU A 419 -0.92 5.28 -2.29
N LYS A 420 0.12 4.47 -2.54
CA LYS A 420 1.44 4.54 -1.88
C LYS A 420 1.97 5.98 -1.87
N TYR A 421 1.94 6.64 -3.03
CA TYR A 421 2.51 7.97 -3.24
C TYR A 421 1.66 9.10 -2.64
N ILE A 422 0.33 8.90 -2.59
CA ILE A 422 -0.60 9.78 -1.88
C ILE A 422 -0.35 9.75 -0.36
N TYR A 423 -0.27 8.57 0.24
CA TYR A 423 -0.03 8.44 1.69
C TYR A 423 1.40 8.84 2.08
N GLN A 424 2.38 8.68 1.19
CA GLN A 424 3.73 9.22 1.34
C GLN A 424 3.74 10.75 1.35
N PHE A 425 3.11 11.40 0.35
CA PHE A 425 3.00 12.86 0.28
C PHE A 425 2.36 13.44 1.56
N ALA A 426 1.17 12.95 1.92
CA ALA A 426 0.44 13.46 3.08
C ALA A 426 1.17 13.18 4.42
N GLY A 427 1.84 12.03 4.55
CA GLY A 427 2.65 11.71 5.72
C GLY A 427 3.82 12.67 5.94
N ILE A 428 4.48 13.11 4.85
CA ILE A 428 5.59 14.07 4.93
C ILE A 428 5.08 15.49 5.19
N VAL A 429 4.02 15.93 4.51
CA VAL A 429 3.39 17.27 4.70
C VAL A 429 2.83 17.48 6.13
N TYR A 430 2.55 16.40 6.86
CA TYR A 430 2.11 16.43 8.26
C TYR A 430 3.23 16.30 9.30
N ASP A 431 4.50 16.25 8.89
CA ASP A 431 5.68 15.99 9.75
C ASP A 431 5.63 14.64 10.49
N ILE A 432 4.86 13.66 9.97
CA ILE A 432 4.82 12.28 10.50
C ILE A 432 5.70 11.32 9.70
N GLY A 433 6.22 11.73 8.55
CA GLY A 433 7.09 10.97 7.66
C GLY A 433 6.39 9.85 6.90
N VAL A 434 7.14 8.98 6.23
CA VAL A 434 6.61 7.84 5.45
C VAL A 434 6.15 6.72 6.39
N CYS A 435 5.04 6.04 6.04
CA CYS A 435 4.67 4.76 6.66
C CYS A 435 5.42 3.62 5.95
N SER A 436 6.24 2.91 6.71
CA SER A 436 7.17 1.88 6.23
C SER A 436 7.17 0.67 7.16
N GLU A 437 7.64 -0.49 6.70
CA GLU A 437 7.51 -1.77 7.43
C GLU A 437 8.04 -1.75 8.87
N ASN A 438 9.17 -1.07 9.12
CA ASN A 438 9.72 -0.87 10.47
C ASN A 438 8.78 -0.06 11.40
N ARG A 439 7.95 0.81 10.82
CA ARG A 439 6.95 1.66 11.48
C ARG A 439 5.53 1.08 11.43
N ASP A 440 5.34 -0.13 10.89
CA ASP A 440 4.05 -0.82 10.95
C ASP A 440 3.58 -0.92 12.42
N GLY A 441 2.29 -0.69 12.67
CA GLY A 441 1.69 -0.58 13.99
C GLY A 441 2.02 0.69 14.79
N GLU A 442 2.87 1.60 14.29
CA GLU A 442 3.16 2.88 14.95
C GLU A 442 1.94 3.80 14.94
N LYS A 443 1.68 4.47 16.06
CA LYS A 443 0.62 5.48 16.20
C LYS A 443 1.23 6.87 16.40
N VAL A 444 0.75 7.84 15.63
CA VAL A 444 1.20 9.24 15.65
C VAL A 444 0.03 10.20 15.84
N LYS A 445 0.31 11.43 16.24
CA LYS A 445 -0.64 12.56 16.23
C LYS A 445 -0.14 13.63 15.29
N ILE A 446 -1.03 14.16 14.45
CA ILE A 446 -0.70 15.30 13.58
C ILE A 446 -0.40 16.52 14.45
N LYS A 447 0.76 17.15 14.23
CA LYS A 447 1.21 18.34 14.97
C LYS A 447 1.19 19.63 14.14
N ASN A 448 1.14 19.51 12.81
CA ASN A 448 1.08 20.65 11.90
C ASN A 448 -0.17 21.51 12.21
N PRO A 449 0.01 22.78 12.65
CA PRO A 449 -1.08 23.60 13.18
C PRO A 449 -2.04 24.13 12.13
N TYR A 450 -1.68 24.04 10.84
CA TYR A 450 -2.50 24.52 9.72
C TYR A 450 -3.40 23.41 9.13
N SER A 451 -3.17 22.15 9.50
CA SER A 451 -4.00 21.01 9.05
C SER A 451 -5.32 20.93 9.83
N LYS A 452 -6.41 20.69 9.11
CA LYS A 452 -7.74 20.35 9.66
C LYS A 452 -7.72 19.05 10.48
N ASN A 453 -6.68 18.23 10.30
CA ASN A 453 -6.44 17.00 11.04
C ASN A 453 -5.51 17.18 12.25
N LEU A 454 -5.17 18.41 12.67
CA LEU A 454 -4.42 18.72 13.89
C LEU A 454 -4.93 17.92 15.12
N GLY A 455 -4.02 17.29 15.84
CA GLY A 455 -4.31 16.48 17.03
C GLY A 455 -4.97 15.13 16.76
N GLN A 456 -5.40 14.84 15.53
CA GLN A 456 -5.96 13.54 15.17
C GLN A 456 -4.89 12.44 15.23
N GLU A 457 -5.31 11.25 15.67
CA GLU A 457 -4.47 10.06 15.67
C GLU A 457 -4.50 9.37 14.32
N TYR A 458 -3.32 8.94 13.86
CA TYR A 458 -3.11 8.08 12.70
C TYR A 458 -2.26 6.88 13.09
N VAL A 459 -2.43 5.78 12.37
CA VAL A 459 -1.66 4.54 12.50
C VAL A 459 -1.04 4.18 11.15
N CYS A 460 0.22 3.74 11.17
CA CYS A 460 0.90 3.16 10.02
C CYS A 460 0.54 1.68 9.94
N ALA A 461 -0.07 1.26 8.85
CA ALA A 461 -0.36 -0.14 8.55
C ALA A 461 -0.44 -0.34 7.03
N ASP A 462 0.04 -1.48 6.51
CA ASP A 462 -0.03 -1.80 5.06
C ASP A 462 0.59 -0.69 4.16
N GLY A 463 1.70 -0.10 4.63
CA GLY A 463 2.40 1.00 3.96
C GLY A 463 1.63 2.33 3.93
N LYS A 464 0.51 2.45 4.65
CA LYS A 464 -0.43 3.58 4.56
C LYS A 464 -0.67 4.20 5.94
N TRP A 465 -0.77 5.53 5.99
CA TRP A 465 -1.27 6.24 7.16
C TRP A 465 -2.80 6.27 7.13
N ARG A 466 -3.45 5.63 8.11
CA ARG A 466 -4.92 5.61 8.25
C ARG A 466 -5.35 6.09 9.63
N LYS A 467 -6.58 6.59 9.77
CA LYS A 467 -7.15 6.84 11.11
C LYS A 467 -7.38 5.47 11.80
N PRO A 468 -7.04 5.29 13.08
CA PRO A 468 -7.26 4.03 13.77
C PRO A 468 -8.77 3.80 14.00
N THR A 469 -9.17 2.54 13.90
CA THR A 469 -10.56 2.09 14.09
C THR A 469 -11.05 2.37 15.52
N SER A 470 -12.38 2.31 15.72
CA SER A 470 -12.98 2.43 17.06
C SER A 470 -12.45 1.40 18.06
N THR A 471 -12.11 0.19 17.61
CA THR A 471 -11.50 -0.84 18.47
C THR A 471 -10.01 -0.59 18.73
N GLU A 472 -9.22 -0.17 17.74
CA GLU A 472 -7.81 0.21 17.99
C GLU A 472 -7.68 1.40 18.95
N LYS A 473 -8.61 2.37 18.86
CA LYS A 473 -8.71 3.49 19.81
C LYS A 473 -9.09 3.02 21.23
N ARG A 474 -10.02 2.06 21.34
CA ARG A 474 -10.51 1.54 22.63
C ARG A 474 -9.49 0.64 23.34
N LEU A 475 -8.90 -0.32 22.62
CA LEU A 475 -7.86 -1.21 23.13
C LEU A 475 -6.52 -0.51 23.34
N GLY A 476 -6.30 0.63 22.66
CA GLY A 476 -5.03 1.35 22.69
C GLY A 476 -3.95 0.74 21.79
N PHE A 477 -4.20 -0.37 21.09
CA PHE A 477 -3.24 -1.04 20.21
C PHE A 477 -3.69 -1.02 18.75
N ALA A 478 -2.75 -0.76 17.84
CA ALA A 478 -2.94 -0.94 16.42
C ALA A 478 -3.04 -2.43 16.06
N CYS A 479 -3.95 -2.81 15.16
CA CYS A 479 -3.82 -4.07 14.46
C CYS A 479 -3.13 -3.81 13.11
N ALA A 480 -1.98 -4.44 12.94
CA ALA A 480 -1.10 -4.30 11.79
C ALA A 480 -0.26 -5.59 11.66
N VAL A 481 0.45 -5.78 10.55
CA VAL A 481 1.15 -7.04 10.24
C VAL A 481 2.15 -7.42 11.33
N LYS A 482 2.88 -6.44 11.86
CA LYS A 482 3.84 -6.56 12.97
C LYS A 482 3.22 -7.04 14.29
N ASN A 483 1.92 -6.79 14.49
CA ASN A 483 1.16 -7.18 15.68
C ASN A 483 0.27 -8.41 15.43
N LYS A 484 0.39 -9.07 14.26
CA LYS A 484 -0.33 -10.31 13.94
C LYS A 484 -0.07 -11.38 14.99
N GLY A 485 -1.12 -12.08 15.43
CA GLY A 485 -1.03 -13.10 16.47
C GLY A 485 -1.20 -12.56 17.90
N THR A 486 -1.22 -11.22 18.09
CA THR A 486 -1.41 -10.62 19.42
C THR A 486 -2.84 -10.86 19.91
N ILE A 487 -2.97 -11.30 21.17
CA ILE A 487 -4.23 -11.31 21.92
C ILE A 487 -4.19 -10.22 23.00
N VAL A 488 -5.28 -9.46 23.14
CA VAL A 488 -5.47 -8.41 24.15
C VAL A 488 -6.71 -8.73 24.98
N HIS A 489 -6.54 -8.89 26.30
CA HIS A 489 -7.61 -9.15 27.25
C HIS A 489 -8.29 -7.84 27.67
N GLU A 490 -9.53 -7.61 27.24
CA GLU A 490 -10.36 -6.46 27.61
C GLU A 490 -11.35 -6.83 28.73
N GLY A 491 -11.03 -6.46 29.97
CA GLY A 491 -11.93 -6.67 31.11
C GLY A 491 -13.11 -5.69 31.09
N THR A 492 -14.32 -6.18 30.83
CA THR A 492 -15.54 -5.35 30.78
C THR A 492 -16.47 -5.64 31.96
N THR A 493 -17.44 -4.74 32.21
CA THR A 493 -18.50 -4.95 33.21
C THR A 493 -19.41 -6.16 32.92
N ASN A 494 -19.33 -6.73 31.71
CA ASN A 494 -20.20 -7.81 31.23
C ASN A 494 -19.45 -9.14 31.03
N GLY A 495 -18.16 -9.20 31.34
CA GLY A 495 -17.26 -10.33 31.05
C GLY A 495 -15.89 -9.86 30.53
N ASN A 496 -14.91 -10.77 30.50
CA ASN A 496 -13.62 -10.52 29.86
C ASN A 496 -13.73 -10.88 28.37
N LEU A 497 -13.30 -9.99 27.47
CA LEU A 497 -13.29 -10.22 26.02
C LEU A 497 -11.86 -10.26 25.51
N ASP A 498 -11.49 -11.36 24.87
CA ASP A 498 -10.18 -11.54 24.26
C ASP A 498 -10.24 -11.12 22.79
N TRP A 499 -9.44 -10.11 22.43
CA TRP A 499 -9.35 -9.58 21.07
C TRP A 499 -8.08 -10.07 20.40
N TYR A 500 -8.22 -10.58 19.17
CA TYR A 500 -7.13 -11.07 18.34
C TYR A 500 -6.86 -10.13 17.16
N CYS A 501 -5.58 -9.90 16.86
CA CYS A 501 -5.14 -9.20 15.65
C CYS A 501 -4.70 -10.20 14.55
N PRO A 502 -5.45 -10.33 13.44
CA PRO A 502 -5.05 -11.12 12.28
C PRO A 502 -3.97 -10.45 11.40
N GLY A 503 -3.71 -9.15 11.63
CA GLY A 503 -2.76 -8.33 10.87
C GLY A 503 -3.37 -7.49 9.75
N ASP A 504 -4.67 -7.62 9.48
CA ASP A 504 -5.38 -6.98 8.35
C ASP A 504 -5.90 -5.54 8.61
N GLY A 505 -5.58 -4.96 9.77
CA GLY A 505 -6.12 -3.68 10.24
C GLY A 505 -7.26 -3.79 11.26
N ASN A 506 -7.90 -4.96 11.39
CA ASN A 506 -9.14 -5.12 12.15
C ASN A 506 -8.96 -6.11 13.31
N TRP A 507 -9.07 -5.61 14.54
CA TRP A 507 -9.26 -6.47 15.71
C TRP A 507 -10.62 -7.17 15.64
N ARG A 508 -10.61 -8.49 15.87
CA ARG A 508 -11.82 -9.31 16.06
C ARG A 508 -11.76 -10.05 17.39
N LEU A 509 -12.86 -10.64 17.84
CA LEU A 509 -12.81 -11.55 18.97
C LEU A 509 -11.93 -12.77 18.64
N ALA A 510 -11.19 -13.26 19.64
CA ALA A 510 -10.35 -14.43 19.55
C ALA A 510 -11.21 -15.71 19.50
N ARG A 511 -10.90 -16.57 18.53
CA ARG A 511 -11.48 -17.89 18.30
C ARG A 511 -10.58 -18.97 18.90
N VAL A 512 -11.10 -20.18 19.04
CA VAL A 512 -10.39 -21.37 19.55
C VAL A 512 -8.96 -21.50 19.00
N TYR A 513 -8.79 -21.38 17.68
CA TYR A 513 -7.52 -21.62 17.01
C TYR A 513 -6.54 -20.45 17.02
N ASP A 514 -6.92 -19.28 17.57
CA ASP A 514 -5.99 -18.17 17.77
C ASP A 514 -5.11 -18.35 19.03
N TYR A 515 -5.56 -19.18 19.99
CA TYR A 515 -4.85 -19.40 21.25
C TYR A 515 -3.78 -20.50 21.12
N PRO A 516 -2.55 -20.28 21.62
CA PRO A 516 -1.56 -21.33 21.75
C PRO A 516 -2.08 -22.51 22.57
N LYS A 517 -1.81 -23.75 22.12
CA LYS A 517 -2.26 -24.99 22.79
C LYS A 517 -1.96 -25.03 24.29
N SER A 518 -0.84 -24.46 24.70
CA SER A 518 -0.41 -24.32 26.10
C SER A 518 -1.47 -23.72 27.02
N ASN A 519 -2.31 -22.82 26.51
CA ASN A 519 -3.23 -22.03 27.32
C ASN A 519 -4.49 -22.84 27.72
N TYR A 520 -4.79 -23.93 27.00
CA TYR A 520 -5.93 -24.79 27.26
C TYR A 520 -5.77 -25.71 28.48
N PHE A 521 -4.53 -25.92 28.93
CA PHE A 521 -4.21 -26.76 30.07
C PHE A 521 -4.35 -25.99 31.38
N ASN A 522 -4.94 -26.61 32.41
CA ASN A 522 -4.99 -26.01 33.75
C ASN A 522 -3.59 -25.95 34.37
N PRO A 523 -3.01 -24.76 34.67
CA PRO A 523 -1.66 -24.64 35.20
C PRO A 523 -1.50 -25.16 36.64
N SER A 524 -2.60 -25.45 37.35
CA SER A 524 -2.57 -26.11 38.67
C SER A 524 -2.43 -27.64 38.59
N LYS A 525 -2.39 -28.23 37.39
CA LYS A 525 -2.31 -29.68 37.18
C LYS A 525 -0.93 -30.12 36.72
N SER A 526 -0.47 -31.21 37.32
CA SER A 526 0.67 -31.98 36.82
C SER A 526 0.19 -32.95 35.74
N TYR A 527 0.85 -32.92 34.59
CA TYR A 527 0.54 -33.75 33.43
C TYR A 527 1.64 -34.79 33.21
N GLY A 528 1.25 -36.03 32.93
CA GLY A 528 2.13 -37.03 32.33
C GLY A 528 2.36 -36.77 30.84
N THR A 529 3.12 -37.66 30.20
CA THR A 529 3.43 -37.58 28.76
C THR A 529 3.33 -38.93 28.09
N LEU A 530 2.66 -38.97 26.94
CA LEU A 530 2.62 -40.10 26.00
C LEU A 530 3.36 -39.70 24.73
N LYS A 531 4.48 -40.37 24.42
CA LYS A 531 5.15 -40.21 23.13
C LYS A 531 4.68 -41.27 22.15
N ASP A 532 4.15 -40.84 21.03
CA ASP A 532 3.85 -41.70 19.89
C ASP A 532 5.14 -42.01 19.11
N SER A 533 5.39 -43.29 18.86
CA SER A 533 6.57 -43.76 18.13
C SER A 533 6.41 -43.70 16.61
N ARG A 534 5.20 -43.45 16.11
CA ARG A 534 4.87 -43.48 14.67
C ARG A 534 5.14 -42.15 13.97
N ASP A 535 4.81 -41.04 14.62
CA ASP A 535 5.05 -39.66 14.14
C ASP A 535 6.02 -38.86 15.03
N GLY A 536 6.37 -39.38 16.21
CA GLY A 536 7.25 -38.74 17.19
C GLY A 536 6.56 -37.71 18.10
N LYS A 537 5.26 -37.43 17.90
CA LYS A 537 4.52 -36.43 18.68
C LYS A 537 4.40 -36.87 20.14
N THR A 538 4.42 -35.89 21.05
CA THR A 538 4.32 -36.13 22.49
C THR A 538 3.12 -35.37 23.03
N TYR A 539 2.18 -36.10 23.61
CA TYR A 539 0.90 -35.62 24.10
C TYR A 539 0.90 -35.61 25.63
N LYS A 540 0.29 -34.60 26.25
CA LYS A 540 0.02 -34.60 27.70
C LYS A 540 -1.01 -35.67 28.07
N THR A 541 -0.84 -36.24 29.26
CA THR A 541 -1.79 -37.19 29.86
C THR A 541 -2.13 -36.79 31.29
N VAL A 542 -3.26 -37.28 31.81
CA VAL A 542 -3.76 -36.99 33.16
C VAL A 542 -4.44 -38.23 33.73
N LYS A 543 -4.34 -38.44 35.05
CA LYS A 543 -5.07 -39.51 35.75
C LYS A 543 -6.33 -38.94 36.40
N ILE A 544 -7.49 -39.52 36.09
CA ILE A 544 -8.80 -39.13 36.63
C ILE A 544 -9.48 -40.40 37.16
N GLY A 545 -9.69 -40.45 38.48
CA GLY A 545 -10.12 -41.68 39.15
C GLY A 545 -9.10 -42.82 38.95
N THR A 546 -9.57 -43.95 38.42
CA THR A 546 -8.71 -45.10 38.05
C THR A 546 -8.01 -44.90 36.72
N GLN A 547 -8.68 -44.29 35.74
CA GLN A 547 -8.30 -44.19 34.33
C GLN A 547 -7.19 -43.16 34.08
N THR A 548 -6.38 -43.39 33.05
CA THR A 548 -5.43 -42.38 32.54
C THR A 548 -5.82 -41.96 31.12
N TRP A 549 -6.04 -40.67 30.93
CA TRP A 549 -6.56 -40.06 29.71
C TRP A 549 -5.48 -39.21 29.03
N MET A 550 -5.53 -39.08 27.70
CA MET A 550 -4.88 -37.96 27.02
C MET A 550 -5.57 -36.65 27.42
N ALA A 551 -4.79 -35.60 27.71
CA ALA A 551 -5.29 -34.23 27.89
C ALA A 551 -5.28 -33.41 26.58
N GLU A 552 -4.71 -33.99 25.52
CA GLU A 552 -4.73 -33.46 24.16
C GLU A 552 -5.62 -34.32 23.26
N ASN A 553 -6.10 -33.74 22.16
CA ASN A 553 -6.66 -34.53 21.06
C ASN A 553 -5.51 -35.17 20.25
N LEU A 554 -5.75 -36.37 19.71
CA LEU A 554 -4.82 -37.03 18.80
C LEU A 554 -4.59 -36.18 17.53
N ASN A 555 -3.33 -36.10 17.10
CA ASN A 555 -2.90 -35.36 15.90
C ASN A 555 -1.97 -36.24 15.02
N TYR A 556 -2.32 -37.52 14.93
CA TYR A 556 -1.60 -38.52 14.16
C TYR A 556 -1.99 -38.47 12.68
N TYR A 557 -1.01 -38.40 11.79
CA TYR A 557 -1.21 -38.52 10.35
C TYR A 557 -0.07 -39.28 9.67
N ASP A 558 -0.41 -40.30 8.90
CA ASP A 558 0.50 -40.98 7.99
C ASP A 558 0.02 -40.79 6.55
N LYS A 559 0.80 -40.05 5.76
CA LYS A 559 0.56 -39.80 4.33
C LYS A 559 0.54 -41.07 3.47
N ASN A 560 1.12 -42.18 3.95
CA ASN A 560 1.13 -43.46 3.24
C ASN A 560 -0.11 -44.31 3.56
N ASN A 561 -0.84 -43.99 4.64
CA ASN A 561 -2.07 -44.67 5.00
C ASN A 561 -3.25 -44.12 4.17
N ALA A 562 -3.68 -44.89 3.17
CA ALA A 562 -4.82 -44.54 2.31
C ALA A 562 -6.14 -44.33 3.08
N ASN A 563 -6.27 -44.88 4.28
CA ASN A 563 -7.42 -44.64 5.17
C ASN A 563 -7.42 -43.23 5.79
N LEU A 564 -6.28 -42.54 5.82
CA LEU A 564 -6.16 -41.19 6.38
C LEU A 564 -6.26 -40.09 5.32
N GLN A 565 -5.67 -40.30 4.13
CA GLN A 565 -5.54 -39.30 3.06
C GLN A 565 -6.83 -38.54 2.66
N LYS A 566 -8.02 -39.09 2.92
CA LYS A 566 -9.33 -38.48 2.62
C LYS A 566 -10.33 -38.62 3.76
N SER A 567 -9.84 -38.73 5.00
CA SER A 567 -10.68 -39.02 6.17
C SER A 567 -10.14 -38.42 7.47
N THR A 568 -9.24 -37.44 7.36
CA THR A 568 -8.80 -36.61 8.47
C THR A 568 -8.60 -35.18 8.01
N TRP A 569 -8.86 -34.22 8.92
CA TRP A 569 -8.85 -32.79 8.62
C TRP A 569 -8.31 -31.99 9.80
N CYS A 570 -7.71 -30.84 9.49
CA CYS A 570 -7.56 -29.74 10.43
C CYS A 570 -8.74 -28.79 10.27
N TYR A 571 -9.10 -28.05 11.32
CA TYR A 571 -10.22 -27.12 11.25
C TYR A 571 -9.98 -26.02 10.19
N GLU A 572 -10.98 -25.74 9.36
CA GLU A 572 -10.86 -24.82 8.20
C GLU A 572 -9.73 -25.20 7.20
N ASP A 573 -9.29 -26.48 7.19
CA ASP A 573 -8.17 -27.03 6.40
C ASP A 573 -6.80 -26.33 6.63
N VAL A 574 -6.64 -25.62 7.75
CA VAL A 574 -5.39 -24.97 8.17
C VAL A 574 -4.56 -25.90 9.04
N GLU A 575 -3.34 -26.28 8.61
CA GLU A 575 -2.50 -27.28 9.32
C GLU A 575 -2.13 -26.85 10.75
N GLU A 576 -1.88 -25.56 10.99
CA GLU A 576 -1.60 -25.01 12.32
C GLU A 576 -2.74 -25.27 13.32
N ASN A 577 -4.00 -25.32 12.85
CA ASN A 577 -5.15 -25.59 13.70
C ASN A 577 -5.11 -27.01 14.29
N CYS A 578 -4.47 -27.97 13.61
CA CYS A 578 -4.24 -29.31 14.16
C CYS A 578 -3.27 -29.31 15.35
N GLU A 579 -2.27 -28.43 15.37
CA GLU A 579 -1.34 -28.35 16.50
C GLU A 579 -1.97 -27.73 17.76
N VAL A 580 -3.13 -27.05 17.63
CA VAL A 580 -3.97 -26.61 18.76
C VAL A 580 -5.04 -27.64 19.11
N GLY A 581 -5.93 -27.95 18.17
CA GLY A 581 -7.14 -28.76 18.42
C GLY A 581 -7.00 -30.26 18.19
N GLY A 582 -5.85 -30.73 17.69
CA GLY A 582 -5.71 -32.08 17.13
C GLY A 582 -6.46 -32.24 15.81
N ARG A 583 -6.50 -33.47 15.30
CA ARG A 583 -7.16 -33.82 14.05
C ARG A 583 -8.60 -34.26 14.26
N PHE A 584 -9.45 -33.96 13.29
CA PHE A 584 -10.70 -34.66 13.10
C PHE A 584 -10.47 -35.94 12.29
N TYR A 585 -11.25 -36.98 12.54
CA TYR A 585 -11.20 -38.23 11.79
C TYR A 585 -12.61 -38.73 11.49
N THR A 586 -12.82 -39.40 10.36
CA THR A 586 -14.00 -40.28 10.22
C THR A 586 -13.89 -41.43 11.21
N TRP A 587 -15.01 -42.00 11.63
CA TRP A 587 -15.02 -43.06 12.63
C TRP A 587 -14.29 -44.33 12.16
N ALA A 588 -14.43 -44.74 10.89
CA ALA A 588 -13.63 -45.87 10.37
C ALA A 588 -12.13 -45.54 10.34
N ALA A 589 -11.75 -44.30 9.98
CA ALA A 589 -10.36 -43.87 10.03
C ALA A 589 -9.82 -43.89 11.47
N ALA A 590 -10.56 -43.33 12.43
CA ALA A 590 -10.25 -43.36 13.86
C ALA A 590 -10.09 -44.78 14.41
N MET A 591 -11.03 -45.67 14.10
CA MET A 591 -10.97 -47.08 14.48
C MET A 591 -9.92 -47.87 13.68
N ASN A 592 -9.20 -47.24 12.76
CA ASN A 592 -8.24 -47.86 11.85
C ASN A 592 -8.83 -49.07 11.09
N LEU A 593 -10.10 -48.94 10.71
CA LEU A 593 -10.88 -49.91 9.93
C LEU A 593 -11.02 -49.46 8.47
N ASP A 594 -11.30 -50.39 7.58
CA ASP A 594 -11.61 -50.14 6.17
C ASP A 594 -12.71 -49.05 6.01
N PRO A 595 -12.53 -48.02 5.15
CA PRO A 595 -13.50 -46.94 4.93
C PRO A 595 -14.95 -47.38 4.70
N LYS A 596 -15.19 -48.59 4.16
CA LYS A 596 -16.54 -49.14 3.99
C LYS A 596 -17.34 -49.21 5.29
N TYR A 597 -16.67 -49.27 6.44
CA TYR A 597 -17.32 -49.29 7.76
C TYR A 597 -17.90 -47.93 8.19
N ASN A 598 -17.65 -46.84 7.44
CA ASN A 598 -18.44 -45.61 7.58
C ASN A 598 -19.90 -45.82 7.12
N SER A 599 -20.16 -46.76 6.20
CA SER A 599 -21.50 -47.06 5.69
C SER A 599 -22.05 -48.43 6.14
N ASN A 600 -21.26 -49.23 6.85
CA ASN A 600 -21.58 -50.61 7.24
C ASN A 600 -21.28 -50.86 8.72
N SER A 601 -22.02 -51.76 9.38
CA SER A 601 -21.76 -52.13 10.77
C SER A 601 -20.47 -52.98 10.90
N ALA A 602 -19.52 -52.45 11.65
CA ALA A 602 -18.29 -53.11 12.06
C ALA A 602 -18.50 -54.08 13.24
N SER A 603 -19.49 -53.81 14.11
CA SER A 603 -19.86 -54.74 15.19
C SER A 603 -20.50 -56.02 14.65
N ALA A 604 -21.43 -55.90 13.70
CA ALA A 604 -22.02 -57.06 13.00
C ALA A 604 -20.98 -57.85 12.18
N ALA A 605 -19.91 -57.20 11.72
CA ALA A 605 -18.79 -57.84 11.05
C ALA A 605 -17.74 -58.45 12.02
N GLY A 606 -17.88 -58.26 13.33
CA GLY A 606 -16.96 -58.78 14.35
C GLY A 606 -15.54 -58.21 14.32
N VAL A 607 -15.33 -57.05 13.67
CA VAL A 607 -13.97 -56.47 13.51
C VAL A 607 -13.56 -55.56 14.69
N ILE A 608 -14.53 -55.12 15.50
CA ILE A 608 -14.27 -54.38 16.74
C ILE A 608 -13.89 -55.40 17.84
N LYS A 609 -12.77 -55.14 18.51
CA LYS A 609 -12.33 -55.85 19.72
C LYS A 609 -12.17 -54.81 20.82
N ILE A 610 -12.79 -55.01 21.99
CA ILE A 610 -12.69 -54.10 23.14
C ILE A 610 -11.64 -54.66 24.12
N PRO A 611 -10.70 -53.84 24.65
CA PRO A 611 -10.42 -52.45 24.28
C PRO A 611 -9.88 -52.31 22.83
N HIS A 612 -10.28 -51.24 22.13
CA HIS A 612 -10.00 -51.09 20.70
C HIS A 612 -8.94 -50.03 20.41
N GLN A 613 -7.72 -50.45 20.06
CA GLN A 613 -6.60 -49.52 19.82
C GLN A 613 -6.95 -48.42 18.79
N GLY A 614 -7.53 -48.78 17.64
CA GLY A 614 -7.75 -47.84 16.53
C GLY A 614 -6.47 -47.10 16.13
N LEU A 615 -6.55 -45.78 15.99
CA LEU A 615 -5.41 -44.89 15.77
C LEU A 615 -4.63 -44.53 17.04
N CYS A 616 -5.02 -44.97 18.23
CA CYS A 616 -4.27 -44.62 19.44
C CYS A 616 -2.86 -45.25 19.46
N PRO A 617 -1.89 -44.63 20.16
CA PRO A 617 -0.54 -45.20 20.31
C PRO A 617 -0.56 -46.59 20.94
N ALA A 618 0.52 -47.37 20.75
CA ALA A 618 0.58 -48.73 21.26
C ALA A 618 0.39 -48.79 22.79
N GLY A 619 -0.52 -49.65 23.25
CA GLY A 619 -0.92 -49.76 24.66
C GLY A 619 -2.02 -48.79 25.11
N TRP A 620 -2.51 -47.92 24.21
CA TRP A 620 -3.65 -47.02 24.44
C TRP A 620 -4.77 -47.35 23.45
N HIS A 621 -6.01 -46.99 23.78
CA HIS A 621 -7.18 -47.28 22.92
C HIS A 621 -8.16 -46.12 22.82
N ILE A 622 -9.08 -46.25 21.85
CA ILE A 622 -10.24 -45.38 21.74
C ILE A 622 -11.23 -45.80 22.83
N PRO A 623 -11.67 -44.88 23.71
CA PRO A 623 -12.59 -45.21 24.79
C PRO A 623 -13.93 -45.69 24.24
N ASN A 624 -14.52 -46.69 24.87
CA ASN A 624 -15.90 -47.08 24.65
C ASN A 624 -16.87 -46.27 25.54
N THR A 625 -18.17 -46.35 25.26
CA THR A 625 -19.20 -45.57 25.98
C THR A 625 -19.25 -45.86 27.50
N GLY A 626 -18.84 -47.05 27.94
CA GLY A 626 -18.70 -47.36 29.37
C GLY A 626 -17.52 -46.62 30.03
N GLU A 627 -16.41 -46.45 29.32
CA GLU A 627 -15.22 -45.76 29.84
C GLU A 627 -15.45 -44.25 29.98
N PHE A 628 -16.12 -43.63 29.00
CA PHE A 628 -16.59 -42.25 29.14
C PHE A 628 -17.65 -42.08 30.24
N SER A 629 -18.51 -43.08 30.46
CA SER A 629 -19.48 -43.06 31.57
C SER A 629 -18.77 -43.09 32.94
N ILE A 630 -17.73 -43.91 33.11
CA ILE A 630 -16.89 -43.93 34.32
C ILE A 630 -16.24 -42.57 34.58
N LEU A 631 -15.70 -41.92 33.54
CA LEU A 631 -15.13 -40.56 33.65
C LEU A 631 -16.20 -39.55 34.10
N ARG A 632 -17.39 -39.57 33.48
CA ARG A 632 -18.51 -38.71 33.86
C ARG A 632 -18.93 -38.93 35.31
N GLU A 633 -19.25 -40.16 35.67
CA GLU A 633 -19.72 -40.53 37.02
C GLU A 633 -18.72 -40.14 38.09
N TYR A 634 -17.41 -40.31 37.84
CA TYR A 634 -16.36 -39.86 38.76
C TYR A 634 -16.42 -38.34 38.99
N VAL A 635 -16.55 -37.52 37.95
CA VAL A 635 -16.65 -36.06 38.11
C VAL A 635 -17.94 -35.67 38.83
N VAL A 636 -19.09 -36.24 38.44
CA VAL A 636 -20.39 -35.95 39.07
C VAL A 636 -20.39 -36.31 40.56
N MET A 637 -19.76 -37.42 40.96
CA MET A 637 -19.64 -37.80 42.37
C MET A 637 -18.74 -36.85 43.17
N MET A 638 -17.66 -36.34 42.56
CA MET A 638 -16.70 -35.46 43.22
C MET A 638 -17.19 -34.00 43.33
N GLU A 639 -17.96 -33.51 42.35
CA GLU A 639 -18.53 -32.14 42.35
C GLU A 639 -19.89 -32.05 43.06
N GLY A 640 -20.79 -33.02 42.81
CA GLY A 640 -22.23 -32.87 43.07
C GLY A 640 -22.78 -33.57 44.32
N GLY A 641 -21.95 -34.30 45.08
CA GLY A 641 -22.37 -34.98 46.32
C GLY A 641 -23.47 -36.04 46.13
N GLY A 642 -23.66 -36.55 44.91
CA GLY A 642 -24.60 -37.63 44.60
C GLY A 642 -25.98 -37.19 44.08
N LYS A 643 -26.16 -35.95 43.61
CA LYS A 643 -27.35 -35.54 42.85
C LYS A 643 -27.06 -35.35 41.36
N VAL A 644 -27.91 -35.93 40.52
CA VAL A 644 -27.88 -35.79 39.05
C VAL A 644 -29.09 -34.97 38.61
N ASP A 645 -28.93 -33.65 38.63
CA ASP A 645 -29.84 -32.69 38.01
C ASP A 645 -29.24 -32.21 36.66
N PHE A 646 -29.92 -31.34 35.91
CA PHE A 646 -29.43 -30.80 34.62
C PHE A 646 -28.07 -30.05 34.70
N ASN A 647 -27.60 -29.73 35.90
CA ASN A 647 -26.25 -29.24 36.17
C ASN A 647 -25.46 -30.30 36.96
N ASP A 648 -25.14 -31.45 36.35
CA ASP A 648 -24.47 -32.57 37.02
C ASP A 648 -22.99 -32.31 37.39
N GLY A 649 -22.42 -31.21 36.90
CA GLY A 649 -21.03 -30.81 37.12
C GLY A 649 -19.99 -31.49 36.22
N SER A 650 -20.37 -32.46 35.37
CA SER A 650 -19.41 -33.17 34.48
C SER A 650 -18.76 -32.24 33.44
N GLY A 651 -19.40 -31.13 33.11
CA GLY A 651 -18.88 -30.00 32.36
C GLY A 651 -17.68 -29.28 32.99
N GLN A 652 -17.26 -29.65 34.21
CA GLN A 652 -15.95 -29.25 34.74
C GLN A 652 -14.77 -29.77 33.88
N LEU A 653 -14.97 -30.79 33.03
CA LEU A 653 -13.97 -31.26 32.07
C LEU A 653 -13.60 -30.24 30.96
N LYS A 654 -14.41 -29.16 30.80
CA LYS A 654 -14.17 -28.07 29.84
C LYS A 654 -12.88 -27.30 30.13
N SER A 655 -12.07 -27.06 29.09
CA SER A 655 -10.93 -26.14 29.17
C SER A 655 -11.34 -24.72 29.57
N VAL A 656 -10.46 -23.99 30.26
CA VAL A 656 -10.75 -22.67 30.85
C VAL A 656 -11.06 -21.54 29.85
N LEU A 657 -10.82 -21.77 28.55
CA LEU A 657 -10.97 -20.78 27.48
C LEU A 657 -11.44 -21.42 26.17
N GLY A 658 -11.74 -20.58 25.18
CA GLY A 658 -12.12 -20.96 23.82
C GLY A 658 -13.61 -21.28 23.65
N TRP A 659 -14.37 -21.43 24.73
CA TRP A 659 -15.82 -21.59 24.70
C TRP A 659 -16.51 -20.26 24.35
N HIS A 660 -17.62 -20.33 23.63
CA HIS A 660 -18.44 -19.16 23.31
C HIS A 660 -18.97 -18.51 24.59
N ASP A 661 -18.81 -17.18 24.72
CA ASP A 661 -19.21 -16.42 25.92
C ASP A 661 -20.71 -16.52 26.19
N LEU A 662 -21.06 -17.22 27.25
CA LEU A 662 -22.39 -17.21 27.83
C LEU A 662 -22.38 -16.37 29.11
N LYS A 663 -23.27 -15.39 29.14
CA LYS A 663 -23.55 -14.50 30.28
C LYS A 663 -24.33 -15.21 31.39
N SER A 664 -23.90 -16.43 31.74
CA SER A 664 -24.50 -17.33 32.71
C SER A 664 -23.46 -17.65 33.80
N PRO A 665 -23.61 -17.13 35.03
CA PRO A 665 -22.66 -17.37 36.12
C PRO A 665 -22.66 -18.83 36.62
N PHE A 666 -23.55 -19.68 36.10
CA PHE A 666 -23.71 -21.08 36.49
C PHE A 666 -22.78 -22.04 35.73
N ILE A 667 -22.20 -21.62 34.60
CA ILE A 667 -21.33 -22.46 33.75
C ILE A 667 -19.97 -21.77 33.60
N THR A 668 -19.08 -21.97 34.58
CA THR A 668 -17.68 -21.54 34.48
C THR A 668 -16.79 -22.75 34.17
N PRO A 669 -16.18 -22.85 32.97
CA PRO A 669 -15.12 -23.80 32.70
C PRO A 669 -13.90 -23.56 33.60
N ARG A 670 -13.42 -24.59 34.31
CA ARG A 670 -12.27 -24.48 35.23
C ARG A 670 -11.22 -25.59 35.08
N ASP A 671 -11.52 -26.63 34.29
CA ASP A 671 -10.73 -27.86 34.17
C ASP A 671 -10.07 -28.35 35.49
N PRO A 672 -10.79 -28.50 36.61
CA PRO A 672 -10.21 -28.95 37.88
C PRO A 672 -9.84 -30.43 37.87
N TYR A 673 -9.89 -31.10 36.71
CA TYR A 673 -9.44 -32.48 36.49
C TYR A 673 -8.20 -32.55 35.59
N GLY A 674 -7.94 -31.55 34.73
CA GLY A 674 -6.84 -31.55 33.77
C GLY A 674 -7.15 -32.32 32.48
N PHE A 675 -8.42 -32.52 32.16
CA PHE A 675 -8.86 -33.22 30.94
C PHE A 675 -8.75 -32.32 29.71
N SER A 676 -8.86 -30.99 29.90
CA SER A 676 -8.62 -29.95 28.90
C SER A 676 -9.42 -30.19 27.60
N ALA A 677 -10.75 -30.27 27.74
CA ALA A 677 -11.64 -30.37 26.59
C ALA A 677 -11.74 -29.03 25.83
N ILE A 678 -11.01 -28.94 24.72
CA ILE A 678 -11.03 -27.83 23.77
C ILE A 678 -12.30 -27.91 22.91
N PRO A 679 -13.09 -26.84 22.74
CA PRO A 679 -14.28 -26.80 21.90
C PRO A 679 -13.93 -26.66 20.40
N THR A 680 -13.34 -27.71 19.84
CA THR A 680 -12.85 -27.75 18.46
C THR A 680 -13.94 -27.68 17.39
N GLY A 681 -15.20 -27.95 17.73
CA GLY A 681 -16.27 -28.08 16.75
C GLY A 681 -16.22 -29.42 16.02
N ALA A 682 -16.45 -29.39 14.71
CA ALA A 682 -16.53 -30.59 13.88
C ALA A 682 -16.23 -30.34 12.39
N TYR A 683 -16.03 -31.43 11.65
CA TYR A 683 -16.15 -31.48 10.19
C TYR A 683 -17.45 -32.21 9.79
N TYR A 684 -18.26 -31.58 8.93
CA TYR A 684 -19.54 -32.12 8.45
C TYR A 684 -19.54 -32.52 6.98
N GLY A 685 -18.58 -32.04 6.18
CA GLY A 685 -18.33 -32.52 4.81
C GLY A 685 -19.54 -32.46 3.87
N SER A 686 -20.04 -33.64 3.50
CA SER A 686 -21.21 -33.86 2.64
C SER A 686 -22.56 -33.72 3.34
N HIS A 687 -22.59 -33.70 4.67
CA HIS A 687 -23.82 -33.67 5.49
C HIS A 687 -24.16 -32.28 6.04
N ARG A 688 -23.57 -31.23 5.47
CA ARG A 688 -24.02 -29.85 5.70
C ARG A 688 -25.41 -29.65 5.10
N ASP A 689 -26.27 -28.92 5.79
CA ASP A 689 -27.62 -28.59 5.33
C ASP A 689 -27.67 -27.14 4.81
N PRO A 690 -27.89 -26.91 3.49
CA PRO A 690 -28.06 -25.57 2.94
C PRO A 690 -29.30 -24.84 3.46
N ASP A 691 -30.35 -25.59 3.83
CA ASP A 691 -31.69 -25.09 4.15
C ASP A 691 -31.95 -24.95 5.66
N GLY A 692 -30.94 -25.28 6.49
CA GLY A 692 -30.79 -24.70 7.83
C GLY A 692 -31.39 -25.44 9.02
N GLN A 693 -31.62 -26.76 8.94
CA GLN A 693 -31.91 -27.60 10.12
C GLN A 693 -30.63 -28.15 10.80
N PHE A 694 -29.48 -28.11 10.11
CA PHE A 694 -28.18 -28.57 10.61
C PHE A 694 -27.06 -27.57 10.27
N SER A 695 -25.81 -27.91 10.58
CA SER A 695 -24.65 -27.08 10.23
C SER A 695 -24.63 -26.73 8.74
N ARG A 696 -24.38 -25.46 8.45
CA ARG A 696 -24.38 -24.89 7.10
C ARG A 696 -23.03 -25.03 6.39
N TYR A 697 -21.96 -25.27 7.16
CA TYR A 697 -20.58 -25.15 6.71
C TYR A 697 -19.86 -26.52 6.72
N VAL A 698 -18.70 -26.60 6.07
CA VAL A 698 -17.90 -27.83 6.00
C VAL A 698 -17.18 -28.09 7.34
N PHE A 699 -16.74 -27.02 7.99
CA PHE A 699 -16.30 -26.96 9.38
C PHE A 699 -17.20 -25.97 10.11
N ASP A 700 -17.58 -26.29 11.34
CA ASP A 700 -18.51 -25.49 12.13
C ASP A 700 -18.36 -25.83 13.62
N ASP A 701 -19.21 -25.26 14.48
CA ASP A 701 -19.34 -25.59 15.91
C ASP A 701 -18.11 -25.31 16.80
N ALA A 702 -17.03 -24.77 16.26
CA ALA A 702 -15.88 -24.33 17.06
C ALA A 702 -16.32 -23.23 18.05
N SER A 703 -15.84 -23.31 19.28
CA SER A 703 -16.31 -22.57 20.47
C SER A 703 -17.65 -23.06 21.06
N TYR A 704 -18.45 -23.82 20.33
CA TYR A 704 -19.75 -24.32 20.80
C TYR A 704 -19.70 -25.76 21.30
N TYR A 705 -18.96 -26.65 20.63
CA TYR A 705 -18.89 -28.07 20.98
C TYR A 705 -17.45 -28.62 21.01
N ALA A 706 -17.18 -29.53 21.94
CA ALA A 706 -16.01 -30.40 21.92
C ALA A 706 -16.47 -31.84 21.69
N ASN A 707 -16.12 -32.46 20.55
CA ASN A 707 -16.66 -33.75 20.12
C ASN A 707 -15.60 -34.86 20.05
N TYR A 708 -15.90 -36.03 20.63
CA TYR A 708 -15.01 -37.20 20.68
C TYR A 708 -15.70 -38.48 20.20
N TRP A 709 -15.08 -39.24 19.30
CA TRP A 709 -15.61 -40.56 18.95
C TRP A 709 -15.44 -41.58 20.09
N SER A 710 -16.45 -42.43 20.27
CA SER A 710 -16.39 -43.66 21.06
C SER A 710 -16.14 -44.87 20.15
N ALA A 711 -15.52 -45.92 20.70
CA ALA A 711 -15.36 -47.21 20.04
C ALA A 711 -16.69 -47.97 19.83
N SER A 712 -17.80 -47.47 20.38
CA SER A 712 -19.14 -48.05 20.26
C SER A 712 -19.86 -47.57 18.98
N GLU A 713 -20.48 -48.49 18.24
CA GLU A 713 -21.40 -48.14 17.14
C GLU A 713 -22.74 -47.58 17.66
N GLY A 714 -23.39 -46.75 16.84
CA GLY A 714 -24.72 -46.21 17.11
C GLY A 714 -25.85 -47.16 16.68
N LYS A 715 -27.10 -46.69 16.80
CA LYS A 715 -28.31 -47.46 16.47
C LYS A 715 -28.49 -47.72 14.96
N LYS A 716 -27.78 -47.00 14.09
CA LYS A 716 -27.74 -47.18 12.63
C LYS A 716 -26.41 -47.81 12.21
N ALA A 717 -26.39 -48.62 11.16
CA ALA A 717 -25.14 -49.15 10.57
C ALA A 717 -24.18 -48.06 10.05
N THR A 718 -24.70 -46.89 9.68
CA THR A 718 -23.93 -45.70 9.27
C THR A 718 -23.45 -44.83 10.45
N GLY A 719 -23.90 -45.11 11.67
CA GLY A 719 -23.72 -44.23 12.83
C GLY A 719 -22.78 -44.78 13.89
N ALA A 720 -22.07 -43.91 14.59
CA ALA A 720 -21.22 -44.26 15.73
C ALA A 720 -21.51 -43.38 16.93
N VAL A 721 -21.28 -43.87 18.15
CA VAL A 721 -21.44 -43.03 19.34
C VAL A 721 -20.33 -41.99 19.36
N TYR A 722 -20.71 -40.72 19.56
CA TYR A 722 -19.80 -39.67 19.96
C TYR A 722 -20.23 -39.07 21.29
N TRP A 723 -19.25 -38.64 22.06
CA TRP A 723 -19.42 -37.91 23.32
C TRP A 723 -19.08 -36.44 23.10
N PHE A 724 -19.81 -35.55 23.76
CA PHE A 724 -19.67 -34.11 23.57
C PHE A 724 -19.85 -33.29 24.85
N LEU A 725 -19.19 -32.13 24.86
CA LEU A 725 -19.44 -31.02 25.77
C LEU A 725 -19.98 -29.85 24.94
N GLU A 726 -21.17 -29.36 25.27
CA GLU A 726 -21.76 -28.14 24.67
C GLU A 726 -21.48 -26.92 25.55
N TYR A 727 -21.14 -25.77 24.96
CA TYR A 727 -20.91 -24.49 25.65
C TYR A 727 -22.02 -24.14 26.68
N GLY A 728 -23.29 -24.30 26.30
CA GLY A 728 -24.48 -23.97 27.10
C GLY A 728 -24.95 -25.03 28.10
N SER A 729 -24.32 -26.20 28.14
CA SER A 729 -24.60 -27.22 29.16
C SER A 729 -23.50 -27.31 30.21
N SER A 730 -23.83 -27.79 31.41
CA SER A 730 -22.84 -28.30 32.37
C SER A 730 -22.71 -29.83 32.30
N THR A 731 -23.29 -30.49 31.31
CA THR A 731 -23.21 -31.96 31.11
C THR A 731 -22.17 -32.35 30.06
N PHE A 732 -21.51 -33.48 30.29
CA PHE A 732 -20.80 -34.30 29.32
C PHE A 732 -21.74 -35.44 28.94
N ASP A 733 -22.11 -35.58 27.66
CA ASP A 733 -23.08 -36.60 27.26
C ASP A 733 -22.81 -37.16 25.86
N TYR A 734 -23.63 -38.09 25.38
CA TYR A 734 -23.41 -38.79 24.11
C TYR A 734 -24.63 -38.86 23.21
N HIS A 735 -24.39 -39.07 21.92
CA HIS A 735 -25.44 -39.30 20.93
C HIS A 735 -25.23 -40.62 20.16
N ASP A 736 -26.24 -41.49 20.24
CA ASP A 736 -26.29 -42.81 19.59
C ASP A 736 -27.37 -42.90 18.49
N ALA A 737 -28.09 -41.80 18.26
CA ALA A 737 -29.36 -41.71 17.52
C ALA A 737 -29.17 -41.23 16.07
N GLN A 738 -30.04 -40.33 15.57
CA GLN A 738 -30.16 -40.10 14.13
C GLN A 738 -29.03 -39.29 13.47
N TYR A 739 -28.19 -38.58 14.24
CA TYR A 739 -27.31 -37.52 13.75
C TYR A 739 -25.81 -37.80 13.97
N ASN A 740 -25.38 -39.06 13.87
CA ASN A 740 -24.05 -39.51 14.28
C ASN A 740 -23.29 -40.26 13.19
N ASP A 741 -23.51 -39.88 11.94
CA ASP A 741 -22.96 -40.54 10.76
C ASP A 741 -21.42 -40.52 10.77
N LYS A 742 -20.84 -41.69 10.52
CA LYS A 742 -19.42 -42.02 10.76
C LYS A 742 -18.44 -41.29 9.85
N ASP A 743 -18.89 -40.74 8.74
CA ASP A 743 -18.10 -39.94 7.79
C ASP A 743 -17.98 -38.45 8.18
N ARG A 744 -18.65 -38.01 9.26
CA ARG A 744 -18.31 -36.78 9.98
C ARG A 744 -16.91 -36.87 10.59
N GLY A 745 -16.29 -35.72 10.84
CA GLY A 745 -15.00 -35.63 11.51
C GLY A 745 -15.14 -35.11 12.94
N TYR A 746 -14.85 -35.97 13.92
CA TYR A 746 -14.70 -35.61 15.34
C TYR A 746 -13.29 -35.99 15.84
N SER A 747 -12.89 -35.46 17.00
CA SER A 747 -11.55 -35.66 17.56
C SER A 747 -11.42 -37.01 18.30
N ILE A 748 -10.19 -37.41 18.62
CA ILE A 748 -9.89 -38.62 19.40
C ILE A 748 -9.14 -38.27 20.68
N ARG A 749 -9.56 -38.87 21.79
CA ARG A 749 -9.07 -38.65 23.15
C ARG A 749 -8.76 -40.01 23.76
N CYS A 750 -7.54 -40.53 23.55
CA CYS A 750 -7.19 -41.90 23.92
C CYS A 750 -7.11 -42.11 25.44
N ILE A 751 -7.30 -43.36 25.86
CA ILE A 751 -7.29 -43.80 27.26
C ILE A 751 -6.40 -45.04 27.45
N ILE A 752 -5.99 -45.29 28.70
CA ILE A 752 -5.49 -46.56 29.23
C ILE A 752 -6.02 -46.73 30.67
N ASP A 753 -6.47 -47.93 31.03
CA ASP A 753 -7.12 -48.28 32.31
C ASP A 753 -6.31 -49.27 33.20
#